data_AF-A0A3B9R5B4-F1
#
_entry.id   AF-A0A3B9R5B4-F1
#
_cell.length_a   1.000
_cell.length_b   1.000
_cell.length_c   1.000
_cell.angle_alpha   90.00
_cell.angle_beta   90.00
_cell.angle_gamma   90.00
#
_symmetry.space_group_name_H-M   'P 1'
#
loop_
_entity.id
_entity.type
_entity.pdbx_description
1 polymer ?
#
loop_
_entity_poly.entity_id
_entity_poly.type
_entity_poly.pdbx_seq_one_letter_code
_entity_poly.pdbx_strand_id
1 'polypeptide(L)'
;MQHRTLYLALLCLTFSLISNAQDVDFDGVLDAVDLCPNIPDPSNTDTDGDGIGDVCDLDDDNDGILDLYDCEIEIPNYSFESPIANDFPDNWDYSPTLYTTGEGLAGTHNIEPANNYPIAPEQNQFLYINSDGTDPIVSITLSTHIGIYSPGSYILSINIGDGLSPTNPYRNDGISTIELGYGNDPASFTPINSLIEDGSNTPDGTFNVFSFSTDINIGDPAVGQGILIRITHERQPGALAGNYDNLRLVRDTDGDGISDCLEVDSDNDGCFDAVEAGHIANAIGELDNSGTNADGTVIHVGTGYSGSSQEVVDSSLIVCDPFYYDNDGDGVLDNVDQDDDNDGISDIFECQIPIPNSSFEGFSIPENFIEYWRFTNINGSLDTNAGLEDPVNIGDGTNYNSAADGITYAYINGNGSITSNEVYGTFEEGSYTMELMIGDGFSQDNRYRNDGQTTLEIGYHDGDYNNFTPITGGTRVIEGWQTPNGTWSRFSVTGTVIATDAALGQAISIRITHNWNFDLLQWQGNYDNIQLFRDSDADGISDCKELDSDNDGCFDVVEAGHIDFGGGLLGNTVDANGLVNNGEGYTGPRPEQWNNILNSACNPLDTDSDGIEDGNYYRYDAGNILQTNIDEDDDNDGITDEQEDCNLLNSIFLRQPFDFENPENNFILGGNSSPFSNPMDYWYNVAGSGEAYANLVNADNYTYEEYPLGSGIFVTPSPNYRTDGSLVPDLADPDYQNDAYLALNDDITITQTGSRLILEEGVYMLTIAVGDALDYVDRYRNDGTSIITIGYDTDLTDGGLNFFALPYVLIINPEDTPNGTWTDFSINYEIPAGSPAIGQHLSIRIEHQSNVALNQQSGNYDHIRIQRNTDGLMGTGDFIPDCQDTDSDNDGCPDSIENGYIDDDRDGVIGTGVATTDGNGLVTSEVGYTTFPLNAGVRMISEPAVIDTGLTDPTVVCEGEDAIFTVVASRPAPNTNIVYEWYEITNTGTTYTLLVDDAIITGATTNQLTIAAVTTADDGRIFGVRVMGDDNLCYEESIATLNVTAGPTAITPVATAANICEGEDAEFTITGTPGDIITYSLDGGTTPVSVTLDATGIETITETSTTADITMEISSIESGTCILNLVPVTSATVTVNTIPTLDPATTATCSADL
;
A
#
# COMPACT_ATOMS: atom_id res chain seq x y z
N MET A 1 92.12 -8.27 -0.60
CA MET A 1 91.38 -7.63 0.52
C MET A 1 90.01 -7.06 0.12
N GLN A 2 89.46 -7.36 -1.07
CA GLN A 2 88.10 -6.93 -1.46
C GLN A 2 87.08 -8.08 -1.69
N HIS A 3 87.51 -9.35 -1.71
CA HIS A 3 86.57 -10.49 -1.86
C HIS A 3 86.17 -11.19 -0.54
N ARG A 4 86.88 -10.94 0.56
CA ARG A 4 86.53 -11.52 1.88
C ARG A 4 85.47 -10.70 2.63
N THR A 5 85.34 -9.41 2.34
CA THR A 5 84.36 -8.52 2.97
C THR A 5 82.96 -8.71 2.37
N LEU A 6 82.86 -9.08 1.08
CA LEU A 6 81.58 -9.36 0.43
C LEU A 6 80.97 -10.69 0.92
N TYR A 7 81.79 -11.73 1.10
CA TYR A 7 81.32 -13.02 1.63
C TYR A 7 80.93 -12.96 3.11
N LEU A 8 81.63 -12.16 3.93
CA LEU A 8 81.28 -12.01 5.35
C LEU A 8 80.07 -11.09 5.55
N ALA A 9 79.88 -10.08 4.68
CA ALA A 9 78.67 -9.27 4.65
C ALA A 9 77.46 -10.05 4.12
N LEU A 10 77.62 -10.90 3.11
CA LEU A 10 76.56 -11.78 2.62
C LEU A 10 76.22 -12.88 3.63
N LEU A 11 77.22 -13.46 4.32
CA LEU A 11 77.00 -14.45 5.38
C LEU A 11 76.35 -13.82 6.62
N CYS A 12 76.71 -12.58 7.01
CA CYS A 12 76.03 -11.86 8.09
C CYS A 12 74.65 -11.33 7.68
N LEU A 13 74.41 -10.97 6.42
CA LEU A 13 73.05 -10.66 5.95
C LEU A 13 72.18 -11.91 5.97
N THR A 14 72.72 -13.07 5.57
CA THR A 14 71.98 -14.34 5.63
C THR A 14 71.87 -14.91 7.06
N PHE A 15 72.74 -14.54 8.00
CA PHE A 15 72.63 -14.96 9.41
C PHE A 15 71.77 -14.01 10.26
N SER A 16 71.67 -12.72 9.92
CA SER A 16 70.75 -11.78 10.57
C SER A 16 69.31 -11.86 10.04
N LEU A 17 69.06 -12.66 9.00
CA LEU A 17 67.71 -12.92 8.47
C LEU A 17 67.14 -14.29 8.89
N ILE A 18 67.87 -15.11 9.66
CA ILE A 18 67.43 -16.48 10.04
C ILE A 18 67.58 -16.69 11.56
N SER A 19 67.31 -15.68 12.38
CA SER A 19 67.35 -15.84 13.85
C SER A 19 66.26 -15.12 14.62
N ASN A 20 65.09 -14.91 14.00
CA ASN A 20 63.86 -14.46 14.68
C ASN A 20 62.60 -15.07 14.05
N ALA A 21 62.74 -16.14 13.28
CA ALA A 21 61.61 -16.97 12.87
C ALA A 21 61.35 -17.92 14.05
N GLN A 22 60.70 -17.38 15.07
CA GLN A 22 60.09 -18.17 16.12
C GLN A 22 58.72 -18.58 15.56
N ASP A 23 58.41 -19.85 15.76
CA ASP A 23 57.21 -20.58 15.35
C ASP A 23 56.99 -21.51 16.55
N VAL A 24 56.08 -21.11 17.44
CA VAL A 24 55.92 -21.67 18.79
C VAL A 24 55.11 -22.96 18.76
N ASP A 25 54.14 -23.04 17.87
CA ASP A 25 53.17 -24.11 17.71
C ASP A 25 53.52 -25.09 16.56
N PHE A 26 54.48 -24.73 15.72
CA PHE A 26 55.10 -25.58 14.68
C PHE A 26 54.19 -25.90 13.48
N ASP A 27 53.28 -25.01 13.14
CA ASP A 27 52.41 -25.15 11.98
C ASP A 27 53.07 -24.73 10.64
N GLY A 28 54.20 -24.01 10.71
CA GLY A 28 54.95 -23.51 9.56
C GLY A 28 54.71 -22.04 9.21
N VAL A 29 53.85 -21.35 9.95
CA VAL A 29 53.70 -19.88 10.03
C VAL A 29 54.69 -19.35 11.07
N LEU A 30 55.06 -18.07 11.02
CA LEU A 30 56.01 -17.50 11.99
C LEU A 30 55.24 -16.58 12.94
N ASP A 31 55.50 -16.67 14.25
CA ASP A 31 54.86 -15.88 15.34
C ASP A 31 54.68 -14.37 15.03
N ALA A 32 55.48 -13.79 14.13
CA ALA A 32 55.45 -12.38 13.76
C ALA A 32 54.37 -12.01 12.72
N VAL A 33 53.80 -13.00 12.03
CA VAL A 33 52.72 -12.87 11.04
C VAL A 33 51.62 -13.91 11.28
N ASP A 34 51.75 -14.68 12.36
CA ASP A 34 50.83 -15.68 12.81
C ASP A 34 49.71 -15.01 13.61
N LEU A 35 48.48 -15.26 13.19
CA LEU A 35 47.27 -14.74 13.82
C LEU A 35 46.95 -15.49 15.11
N CYS A 36 47.39 -16.74 15.23
CA CYS A 36 47.21 -17.58 16.40
C CYS A 36 48.55 -18.16 16.91
N PRO A 37 49.48 -17.34 17.47
CA PRO A 37 50.88 -17.75 17.74
C PRO A 37 51.12 -18.88 18.75
N ASN A 38 50.06 -19.50 19.28
CA ASN A 38 50.15 -20.63 20.19
C ASN A 38 49.23 -21.79 19.79
N ILE A 39 48.45 -21.68 18.70
CA ILE A 39 47.52 -22.70 18.23
C ILE A 39 47.91 -23.03 16.79
N PRO A 40 48.36 -24.27 16.50
CA PRO A 40 48.83 -24.61 15.17
C PRO A 40 47.74 -24.45 14.09
N ASP A 41 47.88 -23.45 13.21
CA ASP A 41 47.07 -23.24 12.01
C ASP A 41 47.92 -22.84 10.79
N PRO A 42 48.30 -23.81 9.94
CA PRO A 42 49.06 -23.52 8.73
C PRO A 42 48.32 -22.63 7.71
N SER A 43 47.00 -22.48 7.83
CA SER A 43 46.18 -21.71 6.90
C SER A 43 46.23 -20.21 7.21
N ASN A 44 46.30 -19.85 8.49
CA ASN A 44 46.38 -18.48 9.01
C ASN A 44 45.25 -17.61 8.42
N THR A 45 44.02 -18.13 8.52
CA THR A 45 42.78 -17.51 8.05
C THR A 45 42.26 -16.51 9.10
N ASP A 46 41.55 -15.48 8.64
CA ASP A 46 41.07 -14.29 9.37
C ASP A 46 39.84 -13.80 8.59
N THR A 47 38.67 -14.34 8.93
CA THR A 47 37.45 -14.19 8.13
C THR A 47 36.85 -12.79 8.26
N ASP A 48 36.72 -12.28 9.48
CA ASP A 48 36.26 -10.93 9.82
C ASP A 48 37.32 -9.82 9.64
N GLY A 49 38.61 -10.16 9.56
CA GLY A 49 39.70 -9.21 9.39
C GLY A 49 40.06 -8.43 10.66
N ASP A 50 39.70 -8.93 11.85
CA ASP A 50 39.96 -8.26 13.13
C ASP A 50 41.44 -8.40 13.59
N GLY A 51 42.18 -9.34 12.98
CA GLY A 51 43.59 -9.64 13.23
C GLY A 51 43.86 -10.70 14.29
N ILE A 52 42.82 -11.40 14.74
CA ILE A 52 42.80 -12.73 15.37
C ILE A 52 42.53 -13.72 14.22
N GLY A 53 42.85 -15.00 14.39
CA GLY A 53 42.64 -15.98 13.32
C GLY A 53 41.55 -16.94 13.73
N ASP A 54 40.75 -17.42 12.78
CA ASP A 54 39.56 -18.26 12.99
C ASP A 54 39.79 -19.39 14.03
N VAL A 55 40.95 -20.06 13.98
CA VAL A 55 41.28 -21.17 14.89
C VAL A 55 41.44 -20.75 16.37
N CYS A 56 41.65 -19.46 16.64
CA CYS A 56 41.74 -18.88 17.98
C CYS A 56 40.73 -17.75 18.24
N ASP A 57 39.82 -17.53 17.30
CA ASP A 57 38.64 -16.70 17.44
C ASP A 57 37.50 -17.52 18.09
N LEU A 58 36.49 -16.85 18.63
CA LEU A 58 35.28 -17.48 19.17
C LEU A 58 34.01 -17.07 18.40
N ASP A 59 34.16 -16.17 17.42
CA ASP A 59 33.11 -15.45 16.69
C ASP A 59 33.72 -15.08 15.31
N ASP A 60 33.90 -16.07 14.43
CA ASP A 60 34.76 -15.99 13.24
C ASP A 60 34.33 -14.92 12.21
N ASP A 61 33.08 -14.45 12.26
CA ASP A 61 32.49 -13.41 11.39
C ASP A 61 32.05 -12.14 12.13
N ASN A 62 32.17 -12.10 13.46
CA ASN A 62 31.81 -10.99 14.35
C ASN A 62 30.35 -10.52 14.27
N ASP A 63 29.41 -11.38 13.91
CA ASP A 63 27.98 -11.05 13.91
C ASP A 63 27.39 -10.92 15.34
N GLY A 64 28.13 -11.41 16.36
CA GLY A 64 27.73 -11.38 17.77
C GLY A 64 27.07 -12.68 18.27
N ILE A 65 27.01 -13.70 17.43
CA ILE A 65 26.64 -15.07 17.76
C ILE A 65 27.94 -15.90 17.79
N LEU A 66 28.24 -16.56 18.91
CA LEU A 66 29.46 -17.35 18.98
C LEU A 66 29.34 -18.57 18.05
N ASP A 67 30.44 -18.99 17.40
CA ASP A 67 30.55 -20.21 16.57
C ASP A 67 29.88 -21.46 17.17
N LEU A 68 29.93 -21.58 18.51
CA LEU A 68 29.35 -22.68 19.27
C LEU A 68 27.81 -22.72 19.19
N TYR A 69 27.18 -21.57 18.99
CA TYR A 69 25.73 -21.38 18.88
C TYR A 69 25.28 -21.14 17.44
N ASP A 70 26.19 -20.65 16.61
CA ASP A 70 25.89 -20.25 15.25
C ASP A 70 25.92 -21.45 14.28
N CYS A 71 27.02 -22.19 14.24
CA CYS A 71 27.25 -23.15 13.17
C CYS A 71 27.73 -24.55 13.62
N GLU A 72 28.40 -24.66 14.78
CA GLU A 72 29.13 -25.87 15.17
C GLU A 72 28.26 -26.83 15.97
N ILE A 73 27.93 -27.97 15.36
CA ILE A 73 27.22 -29.04 16.04
C ILE A 73 28.20 -29.78 16.95
N GLU A 74 28.09 -29.57 18.27
CA GLU A 74 29.02 -30.12 19.26
C GLU A 74 29.11 -31.65 19.16
N ILE A 75 30.28 -32.16 18.74
CA ILE A 75 30.57 -33.59 18.68
C ILE A 75 31.26 -34.02 19.99
N PRO A 76 30.71 -35.01 20.71
CA PRO A 76 31.36 -35.56 21.89
C PRO A 76 32.75 -36.13 21.57
N ASN A 77 33.77 -35.59 22.24
CA ASN A 77 35.16 -36.02 22.11
C ASN A 77 35.70 -35.91 20.67
N TYR A 78 35.37 -34.81 19.98
CA TYR A 78 35.70 -34.55 18.58
C TYR A 78 37.19 -34.58 18.23
N SER A 79 38.07 -34.13 19.14
CA SER A 79 39.54 -34.25 19.06
C SER A 79 40.10 -35.52 19.72
N PHE A 80 39.22 -36.41 20.20
CA PHE A 80 39.59 -37.70 20.79
C PHE A 80 40.60 -37.64 21.95
N GLU A 81 40.57 -36.55 22.71
CA GLU A 81 41.47 -36.29 23.84
C GLU A 81 40.97 -36.94 25.14
N SER A 82 41.57 -38.06 25.55
CA SER A 82 41.23 -38.73 26.81
C SER A 82 42.26 -38.48 27.93
N PRO A 83 41.83 -38.21 29.18
CA PRO A 83 42.76 -38.10 30.32
C PRO A 83 43.47 -39.42 30.67
N ILE A 84 43.10 -40.55 30.06
CA ILE A 84 43.69 -41.88 30.31
C ILE A 84 44.06 -42.56 28.99
N ALA A 85 45.37 -42.66 28.71
CA ALA A 85 45.87 -43.33 27.51
C ALA A 85 45.40 -44.79 27.41
N ASN A 86 44.85 -45.16 26.24
CA ASN A 86 44.39 -46.50 25.85
C ASN A 86 42.97 -46.94 26.31
N ASP A 87 42.09 -46.03 26.73
CA ASP A 87 40.66 -46.33 26.86
C ASP A 87 39.90 -45.94 25.57
N PHE A 88 38.73 -46.54 25.36
CA PHE A 88 37.84 -46.21 24.24
C PHE A 88 37.20 -44.83 24.50
N PRO A 89 36.95 -44.00 23.46
CA PRO A 89 36.25 -42.74 23.62
C PRO A 89 34.92 -42.92 24.35
N ASP A 90 34.66 -42.14 25.40
CA ASP A 90 33.32 -42.05 25.98
C ASP A 90 32.36 -41.51 24.89
N ASN A 91 31.10 -41.95 24.88
CA ASN A 91 30.03 -41.58 23.91
C ASN A 91 30.19 -42.10 22.46
N TRP A 92 31.18 -42.94 22.21
CA TRP A 92 31.25 -43.74 20.99
C TRP A 92 30.98 -45.20 21.34
N ASP A 93 30.47 -45.98 20.38
CA ASP A 93 30.20 -47.40 20.52
C ASP A 93 30.89 -48.19 19.41
N TYR A 94 31.59 -49.27 19.82
CA TYR A 94 32.28 -50.17 18.90
C TYR A 94 31.28 -51.13 18.25
N SER A 95 31.18 -51.13 16.92
CA SER A 95 30.33 -52.06 16.18
C SER A 95 31.21 -53.16 15.56
N PRO A 96 31.29 -54.34 16.22
CA PRO A 96 30.43 -55.41 15.76
C PRO A 96 29.82 -56.25 16.90
N THR A 97 28.65 -56.81 16.62
CA THR A 97 28.04 -57.88 17.41
C THR A 97 28.85 -59.17 17.33
N LEU A 98 30.01 -59.27 18.00
CA LEU A 98 30.68 -60.54 18.37
C LEU A 98 31.88 -60.29 19.32
N TYR A 99 31.62 -60.31 20.63
CA TYR A 99 32.68 -60.51 21.63
C TYR A 99 33.26 -61.94 21.50
N THR A 100 34.35 -62.12 20.75
CA THR A 100 35.24 -63.27 20.94
C THR A 100 36.71 -62.90 20.78
N THR A 101 37.36 -62.54 21.89
CA THR A 101 38.80 -62.67 22.16
C THR A 101 39.75 -62.72 20.93
N GLY A 102 40.19 -61.55 20.45
CA GLY A 102 41.34 -61.41 19.55
C GLY A 102 41.20 -60.32 18.50
N GLU A 103 41.71 -59.13 18.83
CA GLU A 103 42.50 -58.17 18.01
C GLU A 103 41.86 -57.19 16.97
N GLY A 104 40.58 -56.82 17.01
CA GLY A 104 40.19 -55.45 16.55
C GLY A 104 40.36 -54.45 17.71
N LEU A 105 41.12 -53.35 17.56
CA LEU A 105 41.33 -52.36 18.64
C LEU A 105 41.09 -50.94 18.11
N ALA A 106 40.11 -50.24 18.68
CA ALA A 106 40.01 -48.78 18.61
C ALA A 106 40.28 -48.18 19.99
N GLY A 107 40.91 -47.02 20.05
CA GLY A 107 41.24 -46.32 21.29
C GLY A 107 42.03 -45.03 21.03
N THR A 108 42.38 -44.32 22.10
CA THR A 108 43.21 -43.10 22.01
C THR A 108 44.69 -43.42 22.22
N HIS A 109 45.58 -42.72 21.50
CA HIS A 109 47.03 -42.92 21.60
C HIS A 109 47.78 -41.59 21.86
N ASN A 110 48.73 -41.60 22.81
CA ASN A 110 49.56 -40.43 23.17
C ASN A 110 50.85 -40.35 22.33
N ILE A 111 51.32 -39.14 22.07
CA ILE A 111 52.62 -38.84 21.46
C ILE A 111 53.77 -39.40 22.32
N GLU A 112 54.39 -40.49 21.88
CA GLU A 112 55.77 -40.83 22.30
C GLU A 112 56.73 -40.51 21.14
N PRO A 113 57.89 -39.87 21.39
CA PRO A 113 58.87 -39.41 20.38
C PRO A 113 59.64 -40.56 19.71
N ALA A 114 59.03 -41.73 19.55
CA ALA A 114 59.59 -42.91 18.90
C ALA A 114 59.07 -43.07 17.46
N ASN A 115 59.31 -42.05 16.62
CA ASN A 115 59.55 -42.15 15.17
C ASN A 115 58.45 -42.76 14.26
N ASN A 116 57.25 -43.09 14.75
CA ASN A 116 56.37 -44.03 14.06
C ASN A 116 54.92 -43.57 13.82
N TYR A 117 54.46 -42.46 14.40
CA TYR A 117 53.12 -41.87 14.23
C TYR A 117 53.23 -40.38 13.82
N PRO A 118 52.21 -39.81 13.14
CA PRO A 118 52.16 -38.37 12.85
C PRO A 118 51.99 -37.55 14.14
N ILE A 119 52.33 -36.25 14.09
CA ILE A 119 52.06 -35.31 15.18
C ILE A 119 50.60 -34.87 15.02
N ALA A 120 49.77 -35.14 16.04
CA ALA A 120 48.38 -34.68 16.08
C ALA A 120 48.32 -33.13 16.05
N PRO A 121 47.32 -32.53 15.38
CA PRO A 121 47.13 -31.08 15.29
C PRO A 121 47.19 -30.37 16.66
N GLU A 122 46.58 -30.93 17.72
CA GLU A 122 46.57 -30.32 19.07
C GLU A 122 47.69 -30.83 20.01
N GLN A 123 48.65 -31.59 19.46
CA GLN A 123 49.82 -32.12 20.18
C GLN A 123 49.54 -32.99 21.44
N ASN A 124 48.35 -33.62 21.57
CA ASN A 124 48.00 -34.44 22.74
C ASN A 124 47.70 -35.92 22.43
N GLN A 125 46.56 -36.27 21.80
CA GLN A 125 46.13 -37.63 21.44
C GLN A 125 45.39 -37.64 20.09
N PHE A 126 45.08 -38.82 19.57
CA PHE A 126 44.21 -39.01 18.41
C PHE A 126 43.55 -40.39 18.49
N LEU A 127 42.45 -40.59 17.75
CA LEU A 127 41.79 -41.88 17.61
C LEU A 127 42.57 -42.77 16.64
N TYR A 128 42.91 -43.99 17.06
CA TYR A 128 43.37 -45.03 16.14
C TYR A 128 42.33 -46.15 16.02
N ILE A 129 42.15 -46.67 14.81
CA ILE A 129 41.32 -47.86 14.53
C ILE A 129 42.19 -48.93 13.88
N ASN A 130 42.39 -50.06 14.56
CA ASN A 130 43.26 -51.15 14.09
C ASN A 130 42.47 -52.42 13.70
N SER A 131 42.79 -52.95 12.52
CA SER A 131 42.36 -54.26 12.03
C SER A 131 43.52 -55.27 12.10
N ASP A 132 43.47 -56.22 13.02
CA ASP A 132 44.44 -57.33 13.17
C ASP A 132 44.46 -58.37 12.04
N GLY A 133 43.55 -58.26 11.09
CA GLY A 133 43.37 -59.22 10.02
C GLY A 133 42.51 -60.44 10.34
N THR A 134 41.83 -60.51 11.50
CA THR A 134 40.69 -61.42 11.69
C THR A 134 39.37 -60.79 11.23
N ASP A 135 39.19 -59.50 11.50
CA ASP A 135 38.11 -58.66 10.94
C ASP A 135 38.71 -57.57 10.03
N PRO A 136 38.47 -57.62 8.71
CA PRO A 136 39.07 -56.67 7.77
C PRO A 136 38.44 -55.27 7.83
N ILE A 137 37.30 -55.10 8.51
CA ILE A 137 36.54 -53.85 8.60
C ILE A 137 36.20 -53.62 10.07
N VAL A 138 36.54 -52.45 10.59
CA VAL A 138 36.21 -52.03 11.96
C VAL A 138 35.50 -50.69 11.90
N SER A 139 34.38 -50.55 12.63
CA SER A 139 33.66 -49.29 12.72
C SER A 139 33.32 -48.88 14.15
N ILE A 140 33.27 -47.57 14.35
CA ILE A 140 32.76 -46.93 15.56
C ILE A 140 31.66 -45.94 15.17
N THR A 141 30.64 -45.82 16.00
CA THR A 141 29.49 -44.93 15.79
C THR A 141 29.17 -44.20 17.07
N LEU A 142 28.72 -42.96 16.99
CA LEU A 142 28.22 -42.23 18.15
C LEU A 142 27.14 -43.04 18.90
N SER A 143 27.22 -43.12 20.23
CA SER A 143 26.32 -43.94 21.05
C SER A 143 24.89 -43.37 21.13
N THR A 144 24.76 -42.07 20.90
CA THR A 144 23.51 -41.29 20.84
C THR A 144 23.67 -40.21 19.77
N HIS A 145 22.56 -39.69 19.23
CA HIS A 145 22.64 -38.56 18.31
C HIS A 145 23.12 -37.29 19.00
N ILE A 146 23.67 -36.37 18.21
CA ILE A 146 24.31 -35.12 18.69
C ILE A 146 23.50 -33.85 18.36
N GLY A 147 22.47 -33.98 17.52
CA GLY A 147 21.57 -32.91 17.09
C GLY A 147 20.48 -33.52 16.20
N ILE A 148 19.66 -32.70 15.54
CA ILE A 148 18.70 -33.13 14.51
C ILE A 148 18.99 -32.40 13.20
N TYR A 149 18.67 -33.02 12.05
CA TYR A 149 18.80 -32.31 10.78
C TYR A 149 17.65 -31.30 10.58
N SER A 150 18.00 -30.04 10.34
CA SER A 150 17.21 -29.06 9.59
C SER A 150 17.53 -29.17 8.08
N PRO A 151 16.69 -28.60 7.18
CA PRO A 151 17.10 -28.34 5.82
C PRO A 151 18.36 -27.45 5.78
N GLY A 152 19.26 -27.71 4.84
CA GLY A 152 20.54 -27.02 4.72
C GLY A 152 21.65 -27.97 4.27
N SER A 153 22.84 -27.42 4.01
CA SER A 153 24.04 -28.21 3.78
C SER A 153 24.80 -28.43 5.08
N TYR A 154 25.42 -29.62 5.18
CA TYR A 154 26.16 -30.04 6.36
C TYR A 154 27.56 -30.46 5.95
N ILE A 155 28.57 -29.78 6.46
CA ILE A 155 29.97 -30.02 6.13
C ILE A 155 30.62 -30.80 7.27
N LEU A 156 30.95 -32.06 7.01
CA LEU A 156 31.71 -32.90 7.94
C LEU A 156 33.18 -32.91 7.56
N SER A 157 34.03 -32.40 8.46
CA SER A 157 35.48 -32.32 8.32
C SER A 157 36.17 -33.25 9.32
N ILE A 158 37.27 -33.90 8.92
CA ILE A 158 38.05 -34.78 9.78
C ILE A 158 39.53 -34.75 9.41
N ASN A 159 40.40 -34.75 10.41
CA ASN A 159 41.83 -34.91 10.21
C ASN A 159 42.21 -36.39 10.12
N ILE A 160 42.80 -36.78 8.99
CA ILE A 160 43.28 -38.15 8.77
C ILE A 160 44.82 -38.15 8.66
N GLY A 161 45.48 -38.95 9.48
CA GLY A 161 46.95 -38.96 9.61
C GLY A 161 47.64 -40.23 9.11
N ASP A 162 48.83 -40.09 8.50
CA ASP A 162 49.73 -41.22 8.14
C ASP A 162 51.04 -41.22 8.95
N GLY A 163 51.50 -42.41 9.34
CA GLY A 163 52.74 -42.62 10.10
C GLY A 163 54.03 -42.47 9.27
N LEU A 164 55.13 -42.14 9.95
CA LEU A 164 56.43 -41.79 9.35
C LEU A 164 57.27 -42.97 8.76
N SER A 165 56.86 -44.23 8.91
CA SER A 165 57.73 -45.40 8.65
C SER A 165 57.22 -46.38 7.58
N PRO A 166 57.93 -46.57 6.45
CA PRO A 166 57.50 -47.42 5.32
C PRO A 166 57.57 -48.94 5.59
N THR A 167 57.83 -49.37 6.84
CA THR A 167 57.93 -50.79 7.23
C THR A 167 57.07 -51.14 8.44
N ASN A 168 56.21 -50.21 8.87
CA ASN A 168 55.49 -50.26 10.13
C ASN A 168 53.99 -50.55 9.89
N PRO A 169 53.35 -51.44 10.67
CA PRO A 169 51.90 -51.69 10.56
C PRO A 169 50.97 -50.49 10.84
N TYR A 170 51.48 -49.38 11.34
CA TYR A 170 50.69 -48.22 11.78
C TYR A 170 50.58 -47.11 10.73
N ARG A 171 50.79 -47.45 9.46
CA ARG A 171 50.45 -46.55 8.35
C ARG A 171 48.94 -46.58 8.14
N ASN A 172 48.40 -45.40 7.85
CA ASN A 172 47.07 -45.31 7.29
C ASN A 172 47.20 -45.53 5.79
N ASP A 173 47.38 -46.79 5.36
CA ASP A 173 47.37 -47.23 3.95
C ASP A 173 46.18 -48.17 3.66
N GLY A 174 45.16 -48.11 4.54
CA GLY A 174 43.84 -48.72 4.37
C GLY A 174 42.84 -47.75 3.75
N ILE A 175 41.57 -48.15 3.69
CA ILE A 175 40.46 -47.29 3.26
C ILE A 175 39.75 -46.77 4.51
N SER A 176 39.64 -45.46 4.63
CA SER A 176 38.85 -44.80 5.67
C SER A 176 37.51 -44.39 5.07
N THR A 177 36.41 -44.81 5.69
CA THR A 177 35.06 -44.38 5.33
C THR A 177 34.45 -43.64 6.51
N ILE A 178 34.13 -42.37 6.31
CA ILE A 178 33.50 -41.50 7.30
C ILE A 178 32.08 -41.24 6.79
N GLU A 179 31.08 -41.58 7.59
CA GLU A 179 29.68 -41.55 7.19
C GLU A 179 28.91 -40.61 8.11
N LEU A 180 28.20 -39.67 7.49
CA LEU A 180 27.18 -38.85 8.13
C LEU A 180 25.83 -39.54 7.92
N GLY A 181 25.06 -39.72 8.98
CA GLY A 181 23.81 -40.49 8.96
C GLY A 181 22.79 -39.98 9.96
N TYR A 182 21.63 -40.63 9.99
CA TYR A 182 20.59 -40.35 10.98
C TYR A 182 20.20 -41.59 11.79
N GLY A 183 19.70 -41.39 13.00
CA GLY A 183 19.20 -42.41 13.92
C GLY A 183 19.28 -41.98 15.38
N ASN A 184 18.84 -42.82 16.29
CA ASN A 184 18.86 -42.52 17.73
C ASN A 184 20.07 -43.15 18.45
N ASP A 185 20.61 -44.21 17.87
CA ASP A 185 21.69 -45.03 18.44
C ASP A 185 22.44 -45.77 17.30
N PRO A 186 23.58 -46.44 17.60
CA PRO A 186 24.31 -47.22 16.60
C PRO A 186 23.50 -48.33 15.91
N ALA A 187 22.39 -48.79 16.51
CA ALA A 187 21.57 -49.86 15.95
C ALA A 187 20.55 -49.36 14.91
N SER A 188 20.17 -48.09 15.01
CA SER A 188 19.23 -47.39 14.12
C SER A 188 19.93 -46.53 13.06
N PHE A 189 21.26 -46.42 13.11
CA PHE A 189 22.07 -45.66 12.16
C PHE A 189 21.77 -46.00 10.70
N THR A 190 21.32 -44.98 9.95
CA THR A 190 21.11 -45.01 8.51
C THR A 190 22.04 -43.99 7.85
N PRO A 191 23.02 -44.41 7.02
CA PRO A 191 23.94 -43.47 6.37
C PRO A 191 23.21 -42.64 5.32
N ILE A 192 23.50 -41.34 5.29
CA ILE A 192 23.04 -40.38 4.27
C ILE A 192 24.12 -40.21 3.21
N ASN A 193 25.32 -39.85 3.65
CA ASN A 193 26.46 -39.55 2.80
C ASN A 193 27.78 -40.00 3.45
N SER A 194 28.83 -40.13 2.64
CA SER A 194 30.11 -40.65 3.12
C SER A 194 31.31 -40.13 2.36
N LEU A 195 32.37 -39.82 3.09
CA LEU A 195 33.72 -39.65 2.58
C LEU A 195 34.46 -40.99 2.56
N ILE A 196 35.14 -41.31 1.46
CA ILE A 196 35.97 -42.52 1.33
C ILE A 196 37.38 -42.09 0.90
N GLU A 197 38.33 -42.20 1.83
CA GLU A 197 39.73 -41.84 1.59
C GLU A 197 40.63 -43.07 1.55
N ASP A 198 41.44 -43.14 0.50
CA ASP A 198 42.55 -44.08 0.40
C ASP A 198 43.72 -43.48 1.17
N GLY A 199 44.23 -44.21 2.15
CA GLY A 199 45.35 -43.78 2.97
C GLY A 199 46.65 -43.42 2.19
N SER A 200 46.76 -43.79 0.92
CA SER A 200 47.82 -43.27 0.04
C SER A 200 47.70 -41.76 -0.30
N ASN A 201 46.58 -41.13 0.01
CA ASN A 201 46.33 -39.69 -0.16
C ASN A 201 46.85 -38.85 1.03
N THR A 202 47.21 -39.47 2.15
CA THR A 202 47.78 -38.78 3.32
C THR A 202 49.32 -38.85 3.30
N PRO A 203 50.06 -37.73 3.14
CA PRO A 203 51.52 -37.73 3.19
C PRO A 203 52.10 -38.26 4.51
N ASP A 204 53.18 -39.03 4.42
CA ASP A 204 53.91 -39.60 5.55
C ASP A 204 54.23 -38.55 6.64
N GLY A 205 53.73 -38.77 7.86
CA GLY A 205 54.03 -37.94 9.03
C GLY A 205 53.17 -36.69 9.20
N THR A 206 52.10 -36.56 8.42
CA THR A 206 51.19 -35.41 8.46
C THR A 206 49.75 -35.86 8.77
N PHE A 207 48.97 -34.97 9.38
CA PHE A 207 47.52 -35.00 9.30
C PHE A 207 47.08 -34.05 8.18
N ASN A 208 46.02 -34.42 7.47
CA ASN A 208 45.40 -33.56 6.47
C ASN A 208 43.90 -33.54 6.74
N VAL A 209 43.31 -32.36 6.57
CA VAL A 209 41.86 -32.16 6.67
C VAL A 209 41.21 -32.76 5.43
N PHE A 210 40.18 -33.57 5.63
CA PHE A 210 39.29 -34.02 4.57
C PHE A 210 37.87 -33.66 4.96
N SER A 211 37.11 -33.13 4.01
CA SER A 211 35.72 -32.72 4.24
C SER A 211 34.80 -33.22 3.13
N PHE A 212 33.52 -33.31 3.43
CA PHE A 212 32.45 -33.49 2.46
C PHE A 212 31.18 -32.81 2.95
N SER A 213 30.41 -32.25 2.00
CA SER A 213 29.10 -31.65 2.29
C SER A 213 27.97 -32.63 2.01
N THR A 214 26.84 -32.43 2.69
CA THR A 214 25.61 -33.20 2.54
C THR A 214 24.41 -32.27 2.59
N ASP A 215 23.69 -32.17 1.48
CA ASP A 215 22.48 -31.35 1.41
C ASP A 215 21.28 -32.14 1.96
N ILE A 216 20.66 -31.60 2.99
CA ILE A 216 19.37 -32.05 3.51
C ILE A 216 18.30 -31.14 2.95
N ASN A 217 17.49 -31.67 2.04
CA ASN A 217 16.43 -30.89 1.41
C ASN A 217 15.13 -31.01 2.23
N ILE A 218 14.25 -30.02 2.12
CA ILE A 218 12.90 -30.10 2.67
C ILE A 218 12.21 -31.39 2.19
N GLY A 219 11.71 -32.17 3.15
CA GLY A 219 11.07 -33.47 2.91
C GLY A 219 12.02 -34.66 2.80
N ASP A 220 13.34 -34.49 3.00
CA ASP A 220 14.26 -35.61 3.17
C ASP A 220 13.89 -36.43 4.42
N PRO A 221 13.93 -37.78 4.37
CA PRO A 221 13.70 -38.62 5.54
C PRO A 221 14.59 -38.33 6.75
N ALA A 222 15.72 -37.66 6.54
CA ALA A 222 16.64 -37.23 7.60
C ALA A 222 16.15 -35.97 8.36
N VAL A 223 15.29 -35.12 7.77
CA VAL A 223 14.76 -33.91 8.44
C VAL A 223 14.06 -34.28 9.74
N GLY A 224 14.44 -33.62 10.84
CA GLY A 224 13.97 -33.90 12.19
C GLY A 224 14.47 -35.23 12.80
N GLN A 225 15.38 -35.96 12.12
CA GLN A 225 16.02 -37.16 12.67
C GLN A 225 17.35 -36.82 13.34
N GLY A 226 17.71 -37.60 14.36
CA GLY A 226 18.96 -37.43 15.09
C GLY A 226 20.22 -37.63 14.23
N ILE A 227 21.17 -36.71 14.27
CA ILE A 227 22.46 -36.75 13.55
C ILE A 227 23.40 -37.75 14.22
N LEU A 228 23.96 -38.67 13.43
CA LEU A 228 24.96 -39.64 13.87
C LEU A 228 26.14 -39.68 12.90
N ILE A 229 27.31 -40.03 13.41
CA ILE A 229 28.55 -40.16 12.63
C ILE A 229 29.13 -41.55 12.86
N ARG A 230 29.59 -42.19 11.77
CA ARG A 230 30.29 -43.47 11.80
C ARG A 230 31.64 -43.37 11.10
N ILE A 231 32.70 -43.80 11.79
CA ILE A 231 34.04 -43.92 11.22
C ILE A 231 34.33 -45.41 11.04
N THR A 232 34.68 -45.79 9.82
CA THR A 232 35.01 -47.16 9.42
C THR A 232 36.41 -47.21 8.83
N HIS A 233 37.24 -48.15 9.29
CA HIS A 233 38.53 -48.44 8.67
C HIS A 233 38.51 -49.84 8.06
N GLU A 234 38.76 -49.94 6.75
CA GLU A 234 38.97 -51.19 6.03
C GLU A 234 40.45 -51.42 5.72
N ARG A 235 40.93 -52.59 6.11
CA ARG A 235 42.31 -53.00 5.93
C ARG A 235 42.68 -53.36 4.49
N GLN A 236 43.81 -52.83 4.01
CA GLN A 236 44.50 -53.28 2.79
C GLN A 236 45.81 -54.06 3.10
N PRO A 237 46.39 -54.83 2.15
CA PRO A 237 47.58 -55.66 2.40
C PRO A 237 48.87 -54.86 2.72
N GLY A 238 49.11 -54.56 4.00
CA GLY A 238 50.28 -53.79 4.45
C GLY A 238 49.94 -52.80 5.58
N ALA A 239 48.69 -52.36 5.58
CA ALA A 239 48.05 -51.47 6.53
C ALA A 239 47.44 -52.23 7.70
N LEU A 240 47.62 -51.77 8.94
CA LEU A 240 46.83 -52.26 10.06
C LEU A 240 46.01 -51.16 10.75
N ALA A 241 46.22 -49.86 10.54
CA ALA A 241 45.55 -48.83 11.33
C ALA A 241 45.18 -47.54 10.57
N GLY A 242 44.01 -46.97 10.88
CA GLY A 242 43.64 -45.59 10.54
C GLY A 242 43.83 -44.67 11.75
N ASN A 243 44.25 -43.42 11.51
CA ASN A 243 44.44 -42.40 12.55
C ASN A 243 43.54 -41.20 12.23
N TYR A 244 42.72 -40.80 13.18
CA TYR A 244 41.65 -39.81 13.02
C TYR A 244 41.69 -38.80 14.17
N ASP A 245 41.44 -37.55 13.86
CA ASP A 245 41.47 -36.45 14.82
C ASP A 245 40.58 -35.29 14.33
N ASN A 246 40.30 -34.31 15.20
CA ASN A 246 39.58 -33.06 14.93
C ASN A 246 38.37 -33.23 13.97
N LEU A 247 37.36 -33.96 14.42
CA LEU A 247 36.13 -34.19 13.67
C LEU A 247 35.17 -33.01 13.87
N ARG A 248 34.98 -32.13 12.89
CA ARG A 248 34.08 -30.96 12.99
C ARG A 248 32.87 -31.15 12.08
N LEU A 249 31.66 -30.88 12.57
CA LEU A 249 30.44 -30.82 11.77
C LEU A 249 29.88 -29.41 11.87
N VAL A 250 29.85 -28.73 10.73
CA VAL A 250 29.31 -27.36 10.63
C VAL A 250 28.14 -27.33 9.65
N ARG A 251 27.26 -26.35 9.84
CA ARG A 251 26.12 -26.06 8.97
C ARG A 251 26.49 -24.98 7.94
N ASP A 252 25.84 -25.07 6.78
CA ASP A 252 25.91 -24.18 5.62
C ASP A 252 24.45 -24.06 5.14
N THR A 253 23.74 -23.08 5.67
CA THR A 253 22.28 -23.01 5.66
C THR A 253 21.73 -22.68 4.28
N ASP A 254 22.33 -21.72 3.56
CA ASP A 254 21.93 -21.37 2.19
C ASP A 254 22.52 -22.31 1.11
N GLY A 255 23.52 -23.13 1.46
CA GLY A 255 24.14 -24.12 0.60
C GLY A 255 25.12 -23.53 -0.41
N ASP A 256 25.65 -22.33 -0.18
CA ASP A 256 26.61 -21.68 -1.07
C ASP A 256 28.04 -22.23 -0.93
N GLY A 257 28.29 -22.99 0.14
CA GLY A 257 29.55 -23.65 0.45
C GLY A 257 30.45 -22.90 1.42
N ILE A 258 30.00 -21.78 1.96
CA ILE A 258 30.53 -21.12 3.16
C ILE A 258 29.71 -21.67 4.35
N SER A 259 30.29 -21.66 5.55
CA SER A 259 29.63 -22.15 6.75
C SER A 259 29.00 -20.97 7.47
N ASP A 260 27.88 -21.21 8.16
CA ASP A 260 27.19 -20.21 8.98
C ASP A 260 28.19 -19.42 9.87
N CYS A 261 29.22 -20.07 10.47
CA CYS A 261 30.25 -19.38 11.31
C CYS A 261 31.03 -18.27 10.62
N LEU A 262 31.01 -18.27 9.29
CA LEU A 262 31.84 -17.41 8.45
C LEU A 262 30.96 -16.43 7.67
N GLU A 263 29.65 -16.42 7.91
CA GLU A 263 28.66 -15.66 7.17
C GLU A 263 27.76 -14.87 8.10
N VAL A 264 27.78 -13.56 7.91
CA VAL A 264 26.91 -12.61 8.64
C VAL A 264 25.43 -12.65 8.23
N ASP A 265 25.06 -13.51 7.27
CA ASP A 265 23.72 -13.70 6.69
C ASP A 265 23.63 -15.16 6.20
N SER A 266 23.52 -16.08 7.16
CA SER A 266 23.65 -17.53 6.98
C SER A 266 22.59 -18.15 6.07
N ASP A 267 21.43 -17.52 5.90
CA ASP A 267 20.36 -17.98 5.02
C ASP A 267 20.12 -17.11 3.77
N ASN A 268 20.87 -16.00 3.65
CA ASN A 268 20.95 -15.11 2.50
C ASN A 268 19.61 -14.48 2.13
N ASP A 269 18.77 -14.23 3.13
CA ASP A 269 17.44 -13.64 2.96
C ASP A 269 17.48 -12.09 2.94
N GLY A 270 18.62 -11.51 3.32
CA GLY A 270 18.88 -10.07 3.35
C GLY A 270 18.70 -9.42 4.73
N CYS A 271 18.33 -10.19 5.76
CA CYS A 271 18.62 -9.89 7.16
C CYS A 271 20.05 -10.33 7.50
N PHE A 272 20.68 -9.68 8.47
CA PHE A 272 21.94 -10.20 9.01
C PHE A 272 21.64 -11.01 10.27
N ASP A 273 22.40 -12.07 10.52
CA ASP A 273 22.23 -12.97 11.66
C ASP A 273 22.24 -12.20 13.00
N ALA A 274 23.12 -11.19 13.09
CA ALA A 274 23.17 -10.21 14.18
C ALA A 274 21.82 -9.52 14.44
N VAL A 275 21.07 -9.15 13.39
CA VAL A 275 19.76 -8.50 13.49
C VAL A 275 18.70 -9.49 13.97
N GLU A 276 18.73 -10.70 13.43
CA GLU A 276 17.80 -11.76 13.78
C GLU A 276 17.98 -12.25 15.23
N ALA A 277 19.22 -12.22 15.73
CA ALA A 277 19.55 -12.43 17.14
C ALA A 277 19.15 -11.25 18.05
N GLY A 278 18.55 -10.20 17.49
CA GLY A 278 18.05 -9.02 18.20
C GLY A 278 19.13 -8.00 18.53
N HIS A 279 20.14 -7.86 17.67
CA HIS A 279 21.24 -6.89 17.81
C HIS A 279 21.28 -5.91 16.63
N ILE A 280 22.18 -4.91 16.72
CA ILE A 280 22.36 -3.90 15.67
C ILE A 280 23.59 -4.28 14.86
N ALA A 281 23.38 -4.65 13.60
CA ALA A 281 24.44 -4.89 12.63
C ALA A 281 24.94 -3.58 12.01
N ASN A 282 26.21 -3.57 11.60
CA ASN A 282 26.78 -2.52 10.79
C ASN A 282 26.46 -2.76 9.29
N ALA A 283 26.95 -1.89 8.39
CA ALA A 283 26.63 -1.97 6.96
C ALA A 283 27.20 -3.20 6.22
N ILE A 284 28.00 -4.03 6.88
CA ILE A 284 28.57 -5.27 6.35
C ILE A 284 28.17 -6.48 7.18
N GLY A 285 27.18 -6.36 8.09
CA GLY A 285 26.59 -7.48 8.83
C GLY A 285 27.17 -7.74 10.23
N GLU A 286 28.41 -7.32 10.48
CA GLU A 286 29.04 -7.50 11.81
C GLU A 286 28.34 -6.65 12.90
N LEU A 287 28.38 -7.12 14.15
CA LEU A 287 27.86 -6.41 15.32
C LEU A 287 28.48 -5.00 15.48
N ASP A 288 27.66 -3.97 15.68
CA ASP A 288 28.16 -2.58 15.75
C ASP A 288 29.04 -2.29 17.00
N ASN A 289 30.11 -1.48 16.80
CA ASN A 289 31.25 -1.11 17.67
C ASN A 289 32.57 -1.94 17.61
N SER A 290 33.31 -1.70 16.52
CA SER A 290 34.72 -1.97 16.14
C SER A 290 35.87 -2.15 17.16
N GLY A 291 35.77 -3.03 18.16
CA GLY A 291 36.98 -3.57 18.79
C GLY A 291 36.77 -4.98 19.31
N THR A 292 37.77 -5.84 19.24
CA THR A 292 37.69 -7.24 19.68
C THR A 292 38.51 -7.50 20.94
N ASN A 293 38.12 -8.53 21.70
CA ASN A 293 38.82 -9.00 22.88
C ASN A 293 40.07 -9.80 22.47
N ALA A 294 40.69 -10.53 23.39
CA ALA A 294 41.89 -11.32 23.08
C ALA A 294 41.56 -12.75 22.60
N ASP A 295 40.28 -13.08 22.61
CA ASP A 295 39.64 -14.34 22.27
C ASP A 295 38.62 -14.14 21.16
N GLY A 296 38.83 -13.14 20.28
CA GLY A 296 37.98 -12.91 19.11
C GLY A 296 36.75 -12.06 19.36
N THR A 297 36.00 -12.35 20.42
CA THR A 297 34.71 -11.69 20.71
C THR A 297 34.71 -10.15 20.67
N VAL A 298 33.66 -9.56 20.10
CA VAL A 298 33.45 -8.10 19.98
C VAL A 298 33.30 -7.40 21.35
N ILE A 299 33.89 -6.21 21.50
CA ILE A 299 33.79 -5.32 22.66
C ILE A 299 32.53 -4.49 22.53
N HIS A 300 31.44 -4.99 23.09
CA HIS A 300 30.14 -4.34 22.98
C HIS A 300 29.86 -3.26 24.06
N VAL A 301 29.00 -2.28 23.73
CA VAL A 301 28.48 -1.23 24.63
C VAL A 301 27.01 -1.50 24.98
N GLY A 302 26.69 -2.61 25.66
CA GLY A 302 25.31 -3.06 25.93
C GLY A 302 25.19 -4.58 26.24
N THR A 303 24.18 -5.29 25.71
CA THR A 303 23.84 -6.71 25.99
C THR A 303 24.18 -7.74 24.90
N GLY A 304 24.97 -7.43 23.86
CA GLY A 304 25.21 -8.29 22.68
C GLY A 304 25.65 -9.77 22.86
N TYR A 305 26.01 -10.23 24.06
CA TYR A 305 26.25 -11.67 24.35
C TYR A 305 25.39 -12.20 25.52
N SER A 306 24.45 -11.40 26.02
CA SER A 306 23.54 -11.75 27.10
C SER A 306 22.11 -11.75 26.58
N GLY A 307 21.70 -12.89 26.02
CA GLY A 307 20.37 -13.07 25.42
C GLY A 307 20.41 -13.95 24.17
N SER A 308 21.50 -13.91 23.40
CA SER A 308 21.68 -14.65 22.13
C SER A 308 22.10 -16.12 22.35
N SER A 309 21.17 -16.93 22.85
CA SER A 309 21.21 -18.39 22.57
C SER A 309 20.19 -18.77 21.51
N GLN A 310 19.73 -17.81 20.71
CA GLN A 310 18.82 -18.04 19.60
C GLN A 310 19.67 -18.47 18.41
N GLU A 311 19.54 -19.73 18.01
CA GLU A 311 20.00 -20.20 16.70
C GLU A 311 19.18 -19.44 15.65
N VAL A 312 19.83 -18.60 14.84
CA VAL A 312 19.23 -17.89 13.71
C VAL A 312 19.41 -18.77 12.49
N VAL A 313 18.35 -19.49 12.10
CA VAL A 313 18.48 -20.46 11.00
C VAL A 313 17.13 -20.77 10.36
N ASP A 314 16.46 -19.77 9.78
CA ASP A 314 15.36 -20.03 8.84
C ASP A 314 15.04 -18.81 7.96
N SER A 315 15.28 -18.93 6.65
CA SER A 315 14.87 -17.97 5.60
C SER A 315 13.36 -17.63 5.53
N SER A 316 12.55 -18.20 6.42
CA SER A 316 11.12 -17.93 6.62
C SER A 316 10.78 -17.35 8.00
N LEU A 317 11.73 -17.29 8.91
CA LEU A 317 11.75 -16.42 10.08
C LEU A 317 12.17 -15.04 9.57
N ILE A 318 11.21 -14.26 9.09
CA ILE A 318 11.45 -12.82 8.89
C ILE A 318 11.60 -12.23 10.30
N VAL A 319 12.81 -12.23 10.85
CA VAL A 319 13.19 -11.41 12.02
C VAL A 319 13.91 -10.16 11.52
N CYS A 320 13.41 -9.58 10.43
CA CYS A 320 13.82 -8.23 10.04
C CYS A 320 12.92 -7.14 10.65
N ASP A 321 12.07 -7.47 11.62
CA ASP A 321 11.05 -6.53 12.16
C ASP A 321 10.57 -6.94 13.58
N PRO A 322 9.97 -6.10 14.46
CA PRO A 322 9.97 -4.64 14.67
C PRO A 322 10.39 -4.25 16.11
N PHE A 323 11.05 -5.12 16.88
CA PHE A 323 11.23 -4.90 18.34
C PHE A 323 12.17 -3.74 18.71
N TYR A 324 12.79 -3.11 17.72
CA TYR A 324 13.78 -2.04 17.89
C TYR A 324 13.62 -0.91 16.87
N TYR A 325 12.52 -0.88 16.11
CA TYR A 325 12.18 0.30 15.31
C TYR A 325 11.52 1.35 16.21
N ASP A 326 11.66 2.56 15.72
CA ASP A 326 11.16 3.83 16.23
C ASP A 326 10.58 4.44 14.95
N ASN A 327 9.41 3.92 14.56
CA ASN A 327 8.86 4.05 13.20
C ASN A 327 8.66 5.53 12.81
N ASP A 328 8.25 6.35 13.76
CA ASP A 328 8.14 7.80 13.63
C ASP A 328 9.41 8.60 14.00
N GLY A 329 10.41 7.96 14.63
CA GLY A 329 11.69 8.57 14.98
C GLY A 329 11.65 9.48 16.22
N ASP A 330 10.68 9.31 17.10
CA ASP A 330 10.50 10.10 18.32
C ASP A 330 11.44 9.68 19.49
N GLY A 331 12.06 8.50 19.38
CA GLY A 331 13.01 7.92 20.34
C GLY A 331 12.40 7.00 21.40
N VAL A 332 11.12 6.65 21.29
CA VAL A 332 10.43 5.51 21.89
C VAL A 332 10.49 4.36 20.88
N LEU A 333 10.41 3.11 21.35
CA LEU A 333 10.47 1.95 20.45
C LEU A 333 9.06 1.42 20.30
N ASP A 334 8.67 0.99 19.11
CA ASP A 334 7.32 0.50 18.76
C ASP A 334 6.77 -0.53 19.77
N ASN A 335 7.63 -1.35 20.40
CA ASN A 335 7.21 -2.33 21.41
C ASN A 335 6.80 -1.75 22.78
N VAL A 336 7.10 -0.47 23.02
CA VAL A 336 6.76 0.33 24.20
C VAL A 336 5.89 1.52 23.80
N ASP A 337 5.98 1.94 22.54
CA ASP A 337 5.11 2.92 21.94
C ASP A 337 3.65 2.45 21.97
N GLN A 338 2.74 3.40 22.01
CA GLN A 338 1.30 3.18 21.98
C GLN A 338 0.67 3.84 20.76
N ASP A 339 1.46 4.54 19.94
CA ASP A 339 1.11 5.38 18.79
C ASP A 339 2.33 5.32 17.83
N ASP A 340 2.55 4.17 17.21
CA ASP A 340 3.76 3.78 16.45
C ASP A 340 4.10 4.74 15.29
N ASP A 341 3.16 5.53 14.80
CA ASP A 341 3.38 6.53 13.76
C ASP A 341 3.15 7.98 14.22
N ASN A 342 2.75 8.19 15.48
CA ASN A 342 2.53 9.50 16.10
C ASN A 342 1.51 10.37 15.35
N ASP A 343 0.57 9.76 14.63
CA ASP A 343 -0.54 10.44 13.97
C ASP A 343 -1.61 10.91 14.98
N GLY A 344 -1.50 10.48 16.24
CA GLY A 344 -2.38 10.89 17.33
C GLY A 344 -3.60 10.01 17.54
N ILE A 345 -3.69 8.93 16.79
CA ILE A 345 -4.50 7.75 17.07
C ILE A 345 -3.60 6.82 17.94
N SER A 346 -3.89 5.55 18.12
CA SER A 346 -3.08 4.69 18.99
C SER A 346 -3.22 3.28 18.48
N ASP A 347 -2.18 2.45 18.55
CA ASP A 347 -2.15 1.14 17.87
C ASP A 347 -3.30 0.19 18.25
N ILE A 348 -3.84 0.35 19.46
CA ILE A 348 -5.03 -0.40 19.91
C ILE A 348 -6.30 -0.04 19.11
N PHE A 349 -6.29 1.16 18.53
CA PHE A 349 -7.28 1.78 17.65
C PHE A 349 -6.85 1.88 16.19
N GLU A 350 -5.71 1.41 15.73
CA GLU A 350 -5.43 1.28 14.28
C GLU A 350 -5.12 -0.17 13.92
N CYS A 351 -4.08 -0.71 14.55
CA CYS A 351 -3.53 -2.00 14.20
C CYS A 351 -4.29 -3.20 14.76
N GLN A 352 -4.56 -3.19 16.07
CA GLN A 352 -4.83 -4.44 16.76
C GLN A 352 -6.30 -4.81 16.69
N ILE A 353 -6.62 -5.85 15.92
CA ILE A 353 -7.88 -6.56 16.08
C ILE A 353 -7.78 -7.30 17.42
N PRO A 354 -8.56 -6.89 18.45
CA PRO A 354 -8.32 -7.33 19.80
C PRO A 354 -8.51 -8.85 19.93
N ILE A 355 -7.49 -9.59 20.35
CA ILE A 355 -7.62 -11.01 20.67
C ILE A 355 -7.61 -11.17 22.20
N PRO A 356 -8.59 -11.84 22.81
CA PRO A 356 -8.66 -11.98 24.26
C PRO A 356 -7.57 -12.88 24.75
N ASN A 357 -6.98 -12.45 25.86
CA ASN A 357 -5.99 -13.25 26.56
C ASN A 357 -4.88 -13.68 25.57
N SER A 358 -4.54 -12.77 24.65
CA SER A 358 -3.55 -12.90 23.57
C SER A 358 -2.16 -13.19 24.09
N SER A 359 -1.75 -12.50 25.16
CA SER A 359 -0.50 -12.75 25.89
C SER A 359 -0.65 -13.81 26.97
N PHE A 360 -1.84 -14.38 27.17
CA PHE A 360 -2.11 -15.39 28.20
C PHE A 360 -1.73 -15.03 29.66
N GLU A 361 -1.36 -13.77 29.94
CA GLU A 361 -0.84 -13.27 31.22
C GLU A 361 -1.92 -12.92 32.27
N GLY A 362 -1.71 -13.26 33.56
CA GLY A 362 -2.57 -12.75 34.64
C GLY A 362 -2.38 -13.28 36.08
N PHE A 363 -2.44 -12.37 37.07
CA PHE A 363 -2.41 -12.68 38.53
C PHE A 363 -3.66 -13.39 39.07
N SER A 364 -4.71 -13.49 38.25
CA SER A 364 -5.97 -14.18 38.55
C SER A 364 -6.39 -14.96 37.31
N ILE A 365 -5.61 -16.01 36.98
CA ILE A 365 -5.88 -17.00 35.93
C ILE A 365 -7.41 -17.18 35.82
N PRO A 366 -8.02 -17.01 34.63
CA PRO A 366 -9.42 -17.37 34.44
C PRO A 366 -9.60 -18.76 35.01
N GLU A 367 -10.62 -18.99 35.85
CA GLU A 367 -10.85 -20.32 36.43
C GLU A 367 -11.07 -21.39 35.32
N ASN A 368 -11.18 -20.97 34.05
CA ASN A 368 -11.49 -21.81 32.90
C ASN A 368 -10.95 -21.26 31.54
N PHE A 369 -9.90 -21.89 30.99
CA PHE A 369 -9.36 -21.63 29.64
C PHE A 369 -10.43 -21.62 28.52
N ILE A 370 -11.53 -22.35 28.71
CA ILE A 370 -12.58 -22.48 27.69
C ILE A 370 -13.48 -21.26 27.51
N GLU A 371 -13.31 -20.21 28.33
CA GLU A 371 -14.10 -18.97 28.22
C GLU A 371 -13.85 -18.30 26.87
N TYR A 372 -12.59 -18.00 26.57
CA TYR A 372 -12.20 -17.33 25.31
C TYR A 372 -11.71 -18.29 24.22
N TRP A 373 -11.25 -19.48 24.60
CA TRP A 373 -10.60 -20.42 23.67
C TRP A 373 -11.23 -21.80 23.72
N ARG A 374 -11.67 -22.35 22.58
CA ARG A 374 -12.18 -23.72 22.55
C ARG A 374 -11.13 -24.70 22.05
N PHE A 375 -10.84 -25.68 22.89
CA PHE A 375 -10.06 -26.84 22.50
C PHE A 375 -10.91 -27.92 21.81
N THR A 376 -10.49 -28.34 20.63
CA THR A 376 -11.07 -29.47 19.89
C THR A 376 -9.96 -30.46 19.55
N ASN A 377 -10.02 -31.68 20.10
CA ASN A 377 -9.10 -32.74 19.63
C ASN A 377 -9.53 -33.27 18.25
N ILE A 378 -8.64 -33.95 17.52
CA ILE A 378 -8.99 -34.47 16.16
C ILE A 378 -10.16 -35.49 16.16
N ASN A 379 -10.60 -35.97 17.33
CA ASN A 379 -11.73 -36.88 17.45
C ASN A 379 -13.04 -36.17 17.86
N GLY A 380 -13.06 -34.84 17.95
CA GLY A 380 -14.23 -34.02 18.27
C GLY A 380 -14.71 -34.09 19.73
N SER A 381 -13.83 -34.47 20.67
CA SER A 381 -14.13 -34.55 22.11
C SER A 381 -13.43 -33.43 22.89
N LEU A 382 -14.14 -32.81 23.85
CA LEU A 382 -13.58 -31.86 24.82
C LEU A 382 -12.79 -32.66 25.88
N ASP A 383 -11.46 -32.59 25.88
CA ASP A 383 -10.58 -33.24 26.88
C ASP A 383 -9.61 -32.23 27.51
N THR A 384 -9.07 -32.55 28.68
CA THR A 384 -8.13 -31.74 29.51
C THR A 384 -6.73 -31.58 28.90
N ASN A 385 -6.63 -31.64 27.59
CA ASN A 385 -5.35 -31.72 26.88
C ASN A 385 -4.81 -30.36 26.45
N ALA A 386 -5.58 -29.27 26.54
CA ALA A 386 -5.07 -27.90 26.39
C ALA A 386 -5.39 -27.07 27.63
N GLY A 387 -4.64 -26.00 27.86
CA GLY A 387 -4.82 -25.11 29.01
C GLY A 387 -3.77 -24.02 29.08
N LEU A 388 -3.71 -23.34 30.24
CA LEU A 388 -2.67 -22.37 30.57
C LEU A 388 -1.69 -22.97 31.57
N GLU A 389 -0.41 -22.65 31.45
CA GLU A 389 0.67 -23.14 32.31
C GLU A 389 1.49 -21.98 32.91
N ASP A 390 1.79 -22.03 34.21
CA ASP A 390 2.63 -21.06 34.95
C ASP A 390 4.02 -21.68 35.24
N PRO A 391 5.08 -21.32 34.50
CA PRO A 391 6.46 -21.79 34.72
C PRO A 391 7.01 -21.66 36.15
N VAL A 392 6.53 -20.72 36.98
CA VAL A 392 7.11 -20.44 38.31
C VAL A 392 6.56 -21.37 39.40
N ASN A 393 5.35 -21.92 39.23
CA ASN A 393 4.63 -22.66 40.28
C ASN A 393 4.63 -24.20 40.13
N ILE A 394 5.32 -24.74 39.13
CA ILE A 394 5.30 -26.18 38.85
C ILE A 394 6.53 -26.88 39.43
N GLY A 395 6.28 -27.85 40.32
CA GLY A 395 7.30 -28.66 40.99
C GLY A 395 7.61 -29.99 40.29
N ASP A 396 7.35 -30.12 38.99
CA ASP A 396 7.56 -31.35 38.21
C ASP A 396 8.82 -31.35 37.34
N GLY A 397 9.50 -30.20 37.20
CA GLY A 397 10.75 -30.08 36.47
C GLY A 397 10.60 -29.79 34.98
N THR A 398 9.45 -29.27 34.51
CA THR A 398 9.41 -28.52 33.24
C THR A 398 10.36 -27.32 33.33
N ASN A 399 11.02 -27.02 32.22
CA ASN A 399 12.33 -26.36 32.19
C ASN A 399 12.32 -25.12 31.29
N TYR A 400 11.19 -24.42 31.22
CA TYR A 400 11.13 -23.07 30.69
C TYR A 400 11.64 -22.09 31.75
N ASN A 401 12.60 -21.24 31.40
CA ASN A 401 13.13 -20.22 32.32
C ASN A 401 12.17 -19.01 32.44
N SER A 402 11.29 -18.79 31.45
CA SER A 402 10.22 -17.76 31.42
C SER A 402 9.29 -17.97 30.20
N ALA A 403 8.06 -17.43 30.26
CA ALA A 403 7.24 -17.18 29.06
C ALA A 403 7.89 -16.05 28.21
N ALA A 404 7.42 -15.81 26.98
CA ALA A 404 8.08 -14.88 26.05
C ALA A 404 8.05 -13.42 26.57
N ASP A 405 6.98 -13.04 27.27
CA ASP A 405 6.71 -11.71 27.81
C ASP A 405 6.30 -11.70 29.31
N GLY A 406 6.06 -12.86 29.93
CA GLY A 406 5.64 -12.93 31.34
C GLY A 406 5.74 -14.27 32.08
N ILE A 407 4.67 -14.64 32.79
CA ILE A 407 4.57 -15.76 33.74
C ILE A 407 3.68 -16.92 33.27
N THR A 408 2.88 -16.82 32.19
CA THR A 408 1.95 -17.88 31.79
C THR A 408 1.72 -17.99 30.28
N TYR A 409 1.69 -19.20 29.72
CA TYR A 409 1.47 -19.45 28.28
C TYR A 409 0.38 -20.51 28.03
N ALA A 410 -0.15 -20.60 26.81
CA ALA A 410 -1.08 -21.66 26.41
C ALA A 410 -0.35 -22.92 25.91
N TYR A 411 -0.93 -24.10 26.17
CA TYR A 411 -0.40 -25.37 25.68
C TYR A 411 -1.46 -26.27 25.03
N ILE A 412 -1.03 -27.15 24.13
CA ILE A 412 -1.81 -28.25 23.54
C ILE A 412 -1.04 -29.56 23.68
N ASN A 413 -1.60 -30.55 24.38
CA ASN A 413 -1.07 -31.90 24.53
C ASN A 413 -1.71 -32.89 23.55
N GLY A 414 -0.89 -33.46 22.69
CA GLY A 414 -1.26 -34.33 21.59
C GLY A 414 -1.99 -33.58 20.50
N ASN A 415 -2.61 -34.32 19.60
CA ASN A 415 -3.22 -33.67 18.46
C ASN A 415 -4.52 -32.96 18.85
N GLY A 416 -4.65 -31.70 18.47
CA GLY A 416 -5.85 -30.90 18.65
C GLY A 416 -5.65 -29.47 18.21
N SER A 417 -6.72 -28.69 18.29
CA SER A 417 -6.70 -27.27 17.93
C SER A 417 -7.34 -26.43 19.04
N ILE A 418 -6.82 -25.23 19.24
CA ILE A 418 -7.50 -24.16 19.98
C ILE A 418 -8.03 -23.16 18.96
N THR A 419 -9.27 -22.71 19.15
CA THR A 419 -9.95 -21.76 18.26
C THR A 419 -10.57 -20.67 19.11
N SER A 420 -10.50 -19.42 18.68
CA SER A 420 -11.17 -18.31 19.38
C SER A 420 -12.69 -18.57 19.45
N ASN A 421 -13.29 -18.32 20.60
CA ASN A 421 -14.73 -18.54 20.84
C ASN A 421 -15.60 -17.33 20.58
N GLU A 422 -15.01 -16.15 20.66
CA GLU A 422 -15.67 -14.87 20.56
C GLU A 422 -15.15 -14.14 19.32
N VAL A 423 -15.95 -13.21 18.85
CA VAL A 423 -15.74 -12.46 17.61
C VAL A 423 -15.31 -11.06 17.99
N TYR A 424 -14.16 -10.62 17.48
CA TYR A 424 -13.55 -9.33 17.84
C TYR A 424 -13.41 -8.37 16.66
N GLY A 425 -13.89 -8.79 15.49
CA GLY A 425 -13.92 -8.02 14.26
C GLY A 425 -14.63 -8.82 13.16
N THR A 426 -14.95 -8.15 12.06
CA THR A 426 -15.42 -8.77 10.82
C THR A 426 -14.40 -8.50 9.73
N PHE A 427 -14.26 -9.42 8.78
CA PHE A 427 -13.37 -9.17 7.66
C PHE A 427 -13.93 -8.06 6.77
N GLU A 428 -13.14 -7.01 6.63
CA GLU A 428 -13.20 -5.98 5.59
C GLU A 428 -12.16 -6.29 4.50
N GLU A 429 -12.16 -5.53 3.41
CA GLU A 429 -11.08 -5.60 2.42
C GLU A 429 -9.74 -5.22 3.08
N GLY A 430 -8.67 -5.88 2.63
CA GLY A 430 -7.32 -5.68 3.17
C GLY A 430 -6.61 -6.99 3.50
N SER A 431 -5.38 -6.85 3.99
CA SER A 431 -4.53 -7.92 4.50
C SER A 431 -4.61 -8.01 6.02
N TYR A 432 -4.51 -9.23 6.54
CA TYR A 432 -4.61 -9.55 7.95
C TYR A 432 -3.41 -10.39 8.34
N THR A 433 -2.57 -9.87 9.23
CA THR A 433 -1.34 -10.53 9.69
C THR A 433 -1.49 -10.96 11.13
N MET A 434 -1.55 -12.27 11.36
CA MET A 434 -1.52 -12.84 12.71
C MET A 434 -0.09 -13.18 13.09
N GLU A 435 0.36 -12.70 14.24
CA GLU A 435 1.65 -13.04 14.83
C GLU A 435 1.46 -13.82 16.13
N LEU A 436 2.38 -14.74 16.43
CA LEU A 436 2.45 -15.38 17.74
C LEU A 436 3.84 -15.94 18.03
N MET A 437 4.10 -16.19 19.32
CA MET A 437 5.28 -16.89 19.80
C MET A 437 4.97 -18.38 19.98
N ILE A 438 5.89 -19.22 19.54
CA ILE A 438 5.83 -20.67 19.71
C ILE A 438 7.07 -21.13 20.48
N GLY A 439 6.84 -21.77 21.62
CA GLY A 439 7.91 -22.19 22.54
C GLY A 439 8.29 -23.66 22.38
N ASP A 440 9.59 -23.94 22.44
CA ASP A 440 10.13 -25.30 22.55
C ASP A 440 11.02 -25.48 23.79
N GLY A 441 10.85 -26.60 24.49
CA GLY A 441 11.38 -26.80 25.84
C GLY A 441 12.76 -27.46 25.87
N PHE A 442 13.68 -26.92 26.67
CA PHE A 442 15.08 -27.37 26.90
C PHE A 442 15.27 -28.85 27.42
N SER A 443 14.24 -29.69 27.49
CA SER A 443 14.25 -30.91 28.33
C SER A 443 15.02 -32.08 27.72
N GLN A 444 15.65 -32.91 28.56
CA GLN A 444 16.15 -34.25 28.20
C GLN A 444 15.02 -35.30 28.06
N ASP A 445 13.77 -34.94 28.37
CA ASP A 445 12.58 -35.78 28.19
C ASP A 445 11.76 -35.28 27.00
N ASN A 446 11.79 -36.03 25.89
CA ASN A 446 11.19 -35.67 24.59
C ASN A 446 9.70 -35.32 24.61
N ARG A 447 9.00 -35.57 25.74
CA ARG A 447 7.55 -35.38 25.87
C ARG A 447 7.10 -33.93 25.87
N TYR A 448 7.97 -32.99 26.22
CA TYR A 448 7.65 -31.57 26.42
C TYR A 448 8.21 -30.66 25.32
N ARG A 449 8.67 -31.26 24.21
CA ARG A 449 9.15 -30.53 23.05
C ARG A 449 8.04 -30.29 22.05
N ASN A 450 8.08 -29.11 21.42
CA ASN A 450 7.18 -28.69 20.35
C ASN A 450 7.70 -29.05 18.96
N ASP A 451 8.44 -30.14 18.86
CA ASP A 451 8.90 -30.74 17.61
C ASP A 451 7.77 -31.41 16.78
N GLY A 452 6.50 -31.14 17.14
CA GLY A 452 5.33 -31.50 16.34
C GLY A 452 5.08 -30.48 15.23
N GLN A 453 4.06 -30.70 14.42
CA GLN A 453 3.66 -29.73 13.40
C GLN A 453 2.57 -28.81 13.96
N THR A 454 2.81 -27.50 13.95
CA THR A 454 1.79 -26.49 14.25
C THR A 454 1.20 -25.95 12.94
N THR A 455 -0.09 -25.65 12.93
CA THR A 455 -0.75 -24.94 11.82
C THR A 455 -1.48 -23.72 12.37
N LEU A 456 -1.13 -22.56 11.84
CA LEU A 456 -1.71 -21.26 12.13
C LEU A 456 -2.74 -20.93 11.06
N GLU A 457 -3.92 -20.50 11.47
CA GLU A 457 -4.97 -20.17 10.52
C GLU A 457 -5.75 -18.93 10.95
N ILE A 458 -5.87 -17.96 10.03
CA ILE A 458 -6.78 -16.83 10.07
C ILE A 458 -7.99 -17.21 9.22
N GLY A 459 -9.19 -17.01 9.74
CA GLY A 459 -10.39 -17.49 9.07
C GLY A 459 -11.66 -17.09 9.79
N TYR A 460 -12.72 -17.81 9.48
CA TYR A 460 -14.05 -17.61 10.07
C TYR A 460 -14.73 -18.97 10.27
N HIS A 461 -15.77 -18.99 11.10
CA HIS A 461 -16.62 -20.17 11.29
C HIS A 461 -18.10 -19.83 11.03
N ASP A 462 -18.87 -20.77 10.50
CA ASP A 462 -20.29 -20.59 10.12
C ASP A 462 -21.28 -20.67 11.31
N GLY A 463 -20.83 -20.27 12.49
CA GLY A 463 -21.53 -20.45 13.77
C GLY A 463 -21.44 -21.87 14.35
N ASP A 464 -20.87 -22.84 13.62
CA ASP A 464 -20.41 -24.12 14.17
C ASP A 464 -18.88 -24.11 14.30
N TYR A 465 -18.37 -23.91 15.52
CA TYR A 465 -16.93 -23.92 15.85
C TYR A 465 -16.16 -25.21 15.45
N ASN A 466 -16.82 -26.21 14.86
CA ASN A 466 -16.16 -27.37 14.28
C ASN A 466 -15.86 -27.20 12.77
N ASN A 467 -16.34 -26.13 12.13
CA ASN A 467 -16.21 -25.84 10.71
C ASN A 467 -15.53 -24.48 10.48
N PHE A 468 -14.21 -24.46 10.69
CA PHE A 468 -13.36 -23.29 10.44
C PHE A 468 -12.94 -23.26 8.96
N THR A 469 -13.10 -22.11 8.32
CA THR A 469 -12.69 -21.85 6.94
C THR A 469 -11.60 -20.78 6.94
N PRO A 470 -10.35 -21.12 6.57
CA PRO A 470 -9.29 -20.12 6.48
C PRO A 470 -9.52 -19.17 5.28
N ILE A 471 -9.11 -17.92 5.45
CA ILE A 471 -9.07 -16.94 4.34
C ILE A 471 -7.93 -17.27 3.37
N THR A 472 -7.95 -16.66 2.18
CA THR A 472 -6.88 -16.86 1.20
C THR A 472 -5.54 -16.36 1.76
N GLY A 473 -4.50 -17.21 1.75
CA GLY A 473 -3.18 -16.87 2.33
C GLY A 473 -3.09 -17.06 3.84
N GLY A 474 -4.21 -16.98 4.56
CA GLY A 474 -4.29 -17.08 6.03
C GLY A 474 -4.06 -18.47 6.62
N THR A 475 -3.16 -19.28 6.06
CA THR A 475 -2.75 -20.58 6.64
C THR A 475 -1.24 -20.76 6.53
N ARG A 476 -0.57 -20.95 7.67
CA ARG A 476 0.85 -21.28 7.75
C ARG A 476 1.06 -22.59 8.51
N VAL A 477 1.87 -23.48 7.95
CA VAL A 477 2.31 -24.71 8.64
C VAL A 477 3.72 -24.47 9.14
N ILE A 478 3.94 -24.75 10.42
CA ILE A 478 5.21 -24.63 11.12
C ILE A 478 5.62 -26.04 11.53
N GLU A 479 6.75 -26.46 10.99
CA GLU A 479 7.33 -27.77 11.29
C GLU A 479 8.16 -27.69 12.58
N GLY A 480 8.25 -28.80 13.30
CA GLY A 480 8.91 -28.82 14.60
C GLY A 480 10.40 -28.45 14.60
N TRP A 481 11.09 -28.55 13.45
CA TRP A 481 12.49 -28.12 13.32
C TRP A 481 12.63 -26.59 13.27
N GLN A 482 11.55 -25.86 13.01
CA GLN A 482 11.53 -24.38 12.97
C GLN A 482 11.43 -23.76 14.37
N THR A 483 11.25 -24.57 15.42
CA THR A 483 11.17 -24.12 16.82
C THR A 483 12.35 -24.67 17.60
N PRO A 484 13.51 -24.00 17.64
CA PRO A 484 14.72 -24.52 18.28
C PRO A 484 14.55 -24.77 19.78
N ASN A 485 15.20 -25.81 20.27
CA ASN A 485 15.04 -26.28 21.64
C ASN A 485 15.48 -25.22 22.66
N GLY A 486 14.60 -24.92 23.63
CA GLY A 486 14.89 -23.97 24.71
C GLY A 486 14.63 -22.51 24.33
N THR A 487 14.06 -22.25 23.16
CA THR A 487 13.77 -20.90 22.66
C THR A 487 12.28 -20.67 22.46
N TRP A 488 11.89 -19.39 22.40
CA TRP A 488 10.62 -18.95 21.86
C TRP A 488 10.88 -18.33 20.49
N SER A 489 10.19 -18.81 19.46
CA SER A 489 10.33 -18.32 18.09
C SER A 489 9.03 -17.63 17.65
N ARG A 490 9.14 -16.49 16.97
CA ARG A 490 7.98 -15.77 16.44
C ARG A 490 7.59 -16.33 15.08
N PHE A 491 6.29 -16.42 14.82
CA PHE A 491 5.76 -16.75 13.52
C PHE A 491 4.58 -15.86 13.18
N SER A 492 4.53 -15.43 11.93
CA SER A 492 3.43 -14.67 11.36
C SER A 492 2.72 -15.43 10.24
N VAL A 493 1.46 -15.10 9.97
CA VAL A 493 0.73 -15.56 8.79
C VAL A 493 -0.14 -14.42 8.29
N THR A 494 -0.07 -14.14 7.00
CA THR A 494 -0.86 -13.07 6.37
C THR A 494 -1.89 -13.68 5.42
N GLY A 495 -3.15 -13.27 5.57
CA GLY A 495 -4.21 -13.58 4.63
C GLY A 495 -4.88 -12.33 4.12
N THR A 496 -5.42 -12.38 2.90
CA THR A 496 -6.03 -11.21 2.25
C THR A 496 -7.50 -11.47 1.99
N VAL A 497 -8.31 -10.44 2.18
CA VAL A 497 -9.73 -10.40 1.87
C VAL A 497 -9.97 -9.32 0.81
N ILE A 498 -10.79 -9.64 -0.18
CA ILE A 498 -11.16 -8.74 -1.28
C ILE A 498 -12.69 -8.67 -1.40
N ALA A 499 -13.21 -7.67 -2.11
CA ALA A 499 -14.65 -7.42 -2.36
C ALA A 499 -15.53 -8.65 -2.72
N THR A 500 -14.92 -9.70 -3.26
CA THR A 500 -15.63 -10.90 -3.75
C THR A 500 -15.41 -12.16 -2.91
N ASP A 501 -14.61 -12.06 -1.84
CA ASP A 501 -14.36 -13.19 -0.95
C ASP A 501 -15.61 -13.52 -0.13
N ALA A 502 -15.82 -14.81 0.14
CA ALA A 502 -16.87 -15.26 1.04
C ALA A 502 -16.55 -14.94 2.51
N ALA A 503 -15.31 -14.56 2.81
CA ALA A 503 -14.89 -14.07 4.10
C ALA A 503 -15.42 -12.66 4.42
N LEU A 504 -15.71 -11.82 3.42
CA LEU A 504 -16.16 -10.45 3.63
C LEU A 504 -17.42 -10.40 4.53
N GLY A 505 -17.40 -9.56 5.56
CA GLY A 505 -18.43 -9.43 6.59
C GLY A 505 -18.54 -10.63 7.54
N GLN A 506 -17.68 -11.65 7.43
CA GLN A 506 -17.64 -12.77 8.37
C GLN A 506 -16.84 -12.39 9.63
N ALA A 507 -17.28 -12.92 10.75
CA ALA A 507 -16.56 -12.87 12.03
C ALA A 507 -15.13 -13.41 11.92
N ILE A 508 -14.16 -12.59 12.29
CA ILE A 508 -12.74 -12.98 12.34
C ILE A 508 -12.55 -14.00 13.48
N SER A 509 -11.91 -15.11 13.15
CA SER A 509 -11.55 -16.18 14.07
C SER A 509 -10.15 -16.70 13.75
N ILE A 510 -9.43 -17.11 14.78
CA ILE A 510 -8.11 -17.70 14.64
C ILE A 510 -8.09 -19.13 15.17
N ARG A 511 -7.29 -19.97 14.53
CA ARG A 511 -7.11 -21.36 14.94
C ARG A 511 -5.63 -21.74 14.94
N ILE A 512 -5.20 -22.32 16.05
CA ILE A 512 -3.89 -22.93 16.21
C ILE A 512 -4.10 -24.44 16.35
N THR A 513 -3.55 -25.21 15.43
CA THR A 513 -3.64 -26.68 15.43
C THR A 513 -2.27 -27.27 15.72
N HIS A 514 -2.16 -28.15 16.72
CA HIS A 514 -0.97 -28.94 16.99
C HIS A 514 -1.17 -30.39 16.54
N ASN A 515 -0.19 -30.94 15.84
CA ASN A 515 -0.08 -32.34 15.48
C ASN A 515 1.19 -32.93 16.08
N TRP A 516 1.03 -33.76 17.13
CA TRP A 516 2.10 -34.50 17.77
C TRP A 516 2.81 -35.42 16.75
N ASN A 517 4.14 -35.56 16.88
CA ASN A 517 4.95 -36.59 16.20
C ASN A 517 5.10 -37.92 17.00
N PHE A 518 4.35 -38.98 16.59
CA PHE A 518 4.22 -40.22 17.37
C PHE A 518 5.53 -40.99 17.53
N ASP A 519 6.35 -40.98 16.48
CA ASP A 519 7.56 -41.80 16.42
C ASP A 519 8.69 -41.24 17.30
N LEU A 520 8.61 -39.95 17.65
CA LEU A 520 9.60 -39.25 18.47
C LEU A 520 9.10 -38.94 19.89
N LEU A 521 7.87 -39.31 20.26
CA LEU A 521 7.30 -39.04 21.59
C LEU A 521 7.27 -37.54 21.97
N GLN A 522 6.99 -36.65 21.01
CA GLN A 522 6.89 -35.19 21.19
C GLN A 522 5.42 -34.76 21.25
N TRP A 523 4.95 -34.39 22.45
CA TRP A 523 3.52 -34.40 22.76
C TRP A 523 2.91 -33.02 22.94
N GLN A 524 3.68 -31.96 23.15
CA GLN A 524 3.12 -30.68 23.60
C GLN A 524 3.54 -29.53 22.67
N GLY A 525 2.58 -28.72 22.23
CA GLY A 525 2.84 -27.41 21.63
C GLY A 525 2.54 -26.29 22.62
N ASN A 526 3.34 -25.22 22.58
CA ASN A 526 3.25 -24.08 23.51
C ASN A 526 3.17 -22.77 22.72
N TYR A 527 2.27 -21.87 23.11
CA TYR A 527 1.85 -20.72 22.33
C TYR A 527 1.67 -19.50 23.23
N ASP A 528 2.13 -18.34 22.76
CA ASP A 528 2.11 -17.10 23.53
C ASP A 528 2.06 -15.84 22.64
N ASN A 529 1.75 -14.68 23.23
CA ASN A 529 1.73 -13.35 22.60
C ASN A 529 1.10 -13.31 21.19
N ILE A 530 -0.17 -13.67 21.08
CA ILE A 530 -0.90 -13.69 19.80
C ILE A 530 -1.43 -12.30 19.45
N GLN A 531 -0.97 -11.71 18.36
CA GLN A 531 -1.42 -10.41 17.86
C GLN A 531 -2.04 -10.58 16.46
N LEU A 532 -2.96 -9.69 16.10
CA LEU A 532 -3.58 -9.67 14.77
C LEU A 532 -3.66 -8.23 14.29
N PHE A 533 -2.99 -7.97 13.18
CA PHE A 533 -2.85 -6.68 12.54
C PHE A 533 -3.65 -6.64 11.25
N ARG A 534 -4.22 -5.48 10.94
CA ARG A 534 -4.79 -5.17 9.63
C ARG A 534 -3.84 -4.26 8.84
N ASP A 535 -3.87 -4.43 7.53
CA ASP A 535 -3.25 -3.63 6.50
C ASP A 535 -4.36 -3.36 5.48
N SER A 536 -4.91 -2.15 5.48
CA SER A 536 -6.15 -1.80 4.80
C SER A 536 -6.01 -1.75 3.28
N ASP A 537 -4.90 -1.21 2.77
CA ASP A 537 -4.66 -1.06 1.33
C ASP A 537 -3.86 -2.23 0.69
N ALA A 538 -3.36 -3.14 1.54
CA ALA A 538 -2.56 -4.31 1.21
C ALA A 538 -1.17 -4.01 0.60
N ASP A 539 -0.54 -2.90 0.99
CA ASP A 539 0.81 -2.53 0.56
C ASP A 539 1.93 -3.23 1.34
N GLY A 540 1.59 -3.83 2.49
CA GLY A 540 2.49 -4.56 3.37
C GLY A 540 2.91 -3.79 4.63
N ILE A 541 2.43 -2.56 4.83
CA ILE A 541 2.53 -1.80 6.07
C ILE A 541 1.19 -1.93 6.81
N SER A 542 1.22 -2.16 8.12
CA SER A 542 0.00 -2.22 8.91
C SER A 542 -0.50 -0.83 9.27
N ASP A 543 -1.81 -0.67 9.40
CA ASP A 543 -2.48 0.63 9.61
C ASP A 543 -1.80 1.49 10.70
N CYS A 544 -1.45 0.96 11.89
CA CYS A 544 -0.78 1.75 12.96
C CYS A 544 0.65 2.22 12.66
N LYS A 545 1.20 1.87 11.50
CA LYS A 545 2.55 2.27 11.10
C LYS A 545 2.53 3.16 9.87
N GLU A 546 1.35 3.40 9.30
CA GLU A 546 1.14 4.12 8.07
C GLU A 546 0.26 5.35 8.34
N LEU A 547 0.79 6.53 8.01
CA LEU A 547 0.09 7.81 8.23
C LEU A 547 -1.13 8.03 7.30
N ASP A 548 -1.35 7.14 6.32
CA ASP A 548 -2.36 7.18 5.25
C ASP A 548 -2.79 5.73 4.94
N SER A 549 -3.45 5.09 5.90
CA SER A 549 -3.75 3.65 5.93
C SER A 549 -4.51 3.10 4.71
N ASP A 550 -5.24 3.94 3.96
CA ASP A 550 -5.95 3.55 2.75
C ASP A 550 -5.37 4.14 1.45
N ASN A 551 -4.27 4.90 1.58
CA ASN A 551 -3.48 5.54 0.53
C ASN A 551 -4.32 6.43 -0.42
N ASP A 552 -5.34 7.11 0.11
CA ASP A 552 -6.22 8.01 -0.65
C ASP A 552 -5.69 9.47 -0.75
N GLY A 553 -4.65 9.78 0.04
CA GLY A 553 -3.98 11.07 0.09
C GLY A 553 -4.47 12.00 1.20
N CYS A 554 -5.37 11.54 2.08
CA CYS A 554 -5.73 12.16 3.34
C CYS A 554 -5.07 11.41 4.49
N PHE A 555 -4.31 12.10 5.35
CA PHE A 555 -3.66 11.42 6.46
C PHE A 555 -4.67 11.05 7.55
N ASP A 556 -4.44 9.91 8.20
CA ASP A 556 -5.29 9.35 9.26
C ASP A 556 -5.57 10.37 10.37
N VAL A 557 -4.57 11.16 10.78
CA VAL A 557 -4.72 12.29 11.73
C VAL A 557 -5.81 13.30 11.31
N VAL A 558 -5.92 13.60 10.01
CA VAL A 558 -6.86 14.61 9.50
C VAL A 558 -8.26 14.04 9.41
N GLU A 559 -8.34 12.84 8.86
CA GLU A 559 -9.56 12.08 8.77
C GLU A 559 -10.16 11.76 10.16
N ALA A 560 -9.31 11.65 11.19
CA ALA A 560 -9.71 11.54 12.59
C ALA A 560 -10.22 12.86 13.20
N GLY A 561 -10.34 13.92 12.39
CA GLY A 561 -10.80 15.24 12.81
C GLY A 561 -9.77 16.03 13.60
N HIS A 562 -8.48 15.69 13.50
CA HIS A 562 -7.40 16.46 14.10
C HIS A 562 -6.76 17.43 13.11
N ILE A 563 -6.12 18.46 13.65
CA ILE A 563 -5.43 19.46 12.84
C ILE A 563 -4.02 18.95 12.54
N ASP A 564 -3.77 18.53 11.29
CA ASP A 564 -2.41 18.23 10.82
C ASP A 564 -1.55 19.50 10.80
N PHE A 565 -0.46 19.49 11.56
CA PHE A 565 0.54 20.57 11.55
C PHE A 565 1.59 20.41 10.42
N GLY A 566 1.41 19.37 9.60
CA GLY A 566 2.09 19.07 8.36
C GLY A 566 2.81 17.72 8.43
N GLY A 567 2.38 16.78 7.59
CA GLY A 567 3.08 15.52 7.33
C GLY A 567 2.48 14.30 8.01
N GLY A 568 1.22 14.37 8.43
CA GLY A 568 0.47 13.23 8.97
C GLY A 568 0.61 13.04 10.48
N LEU A 569 1.30 13.93 11.20
CA LEU A 569 1.63 13.74 12.62
C LEU A 569 0.84 14.67 13.54
N LEU A 570 0.33 14.15 14.65
CA LEU A 570 -0.27 14.97 15.69
C LEU A 570 0.83 15.53 16.59
N GLY A 571 1.22 16.79 16.39
CA GLY A 571 2.17 17.44 17.30
C GLY A 571 3.63 17.07 17.04
N ASN A 572 4.51 17.14 18.05
CA ASN A 572 5.98 17.05 17.88
C ASN A 572 6.72 16.53 19.15
N THR A 573 6.00 16.09 20.18
CA THR A 573 6.62 15.71 21.46
C THR A 573 5.81 14.63 22.14
N VAL A 574 6.45 13.52 22.50
CA VAL A 574 5.79 12.36 23.11
C VAL A 574 6.07 12.16 24.59
N ASP A 575 5.24 11.38 25.26
CA ASP A 575 5.40 11.01 26.66
C ASP A 575 6.29 9.76 26.84
N ALA A 576 6.18 9.02 27.94
CA ALA A 576 7.04 7.87 28.20
C ALA A 576 6.53 6.56 27.58
N ASN A 577 5.31 6.59 27.05
CA ASN A 577 4.63 5.48 26.39
C ASN A 577 4.44 5.80 24.89
N GLY A 578 5.18 6.77 24.33
CA GLY A 578 5.07 7.13 22.91
C GLY A 578 3.89 8.04 22.53
N LEU A 579 2.90 8.21 23.40
CA LEU A 579 1.79 9.14 23.11
C LEU A 579 2.22 10.62 23.04
N VAL A 580 1.78 11.36 22.02
CA VAL A 580 1.97 12.82 21.85
C VAL A 580 1.38 13.65 22.99
N ASN A 581 2.22 14.47 23.62
CA ASN A 581 1.82 15.45 24.63
C ASN A 581 0.93 16.58 24.07
N ASN A 582 -0.27 16.74 24.67
CA ASN A 582 -1.30 17.74 24.36
C ASN A 582 -2.13 17.48 23.09
N GLY A 583 -2.07 16.28 22.50
CA GLY A 583 -3.09 15.82 21.55
C GLY A 583 -4.35 15.41 22.30
N GLU A 584 -5.51 15.94 21.92
CA GLU A 584 -6.80 15.41 22.40
C GLU A 584 -7.20 14.14 21.59
N GLY A 585 -6.32 13.58 20.75
CA GLY A 585 -6.66 12.59 19.71
C GLY A 585 -6.77 11.12 20.11
N TYR A 586 -6.22 10.73 21.26
CA TYR A 586 -6.12 9.33 21.70
C TYR A 586 -7.43 8.62 22.08
N THR A 587 -8.56 9.29 21.98
CA THR A 587 -9.89 8.68 22.20
C THR A 587 -10.59 8.70 20.86
N GLY A 588 -10.25 7.69 20.05
CA GLY A 588 -10.35 7.78 18.60
C GLY A 588 -11.76 7.94 18.03
N PRO A 589 -11.84 8.43 16.79
CA PRO A 589 -12.74 7.90 15.79
C PRO A 589 -12.14 6.63 15.14
N ARG A 590 -13.02 5.72 14.74
CA ARG A 590 -12.93 4.93 13.49
C ARG A 590 -14.27 5.23 12.77
N PRO A 591 -14.56 5.04 11.45
CA PRO A 591 -13.83 4.52 10.30
C PRO A 591 -14.21 5.33 9.03
N GLU A 592 -14.55 6.61 9.14
CA GLU A 592 -14.99 7.39 7.97
C GLU A 592 -13.82 7.62 6.99
N GLN A 593 -12.73 6.87 7.24
CA GLN A 593 -11.33 7.05 6.92
C GLN A 593 -10.77 5.89 6.09
N TRP A 594 -11.60 4.96 5.62
CA TRP A 594 -11.15 3.85 4.77
C TRP A 594 -11.99 3.76 3.52
N ASN A 595 -12.16 4.91 2.87
CA ASN A 595 -12.88 5.00 1.62
C ASN A 595 -11.98 5.66 0.59
N ASN A 596 -11.30 4.83 -0.22
CA ASN A 596 -10.43 5.25 -1.33
C ASN A 596 -11.16 6.06 -2.45
N ILE A 597 -12.37 6.57 -2.21
CA ILE A 597 -13.22 7.33 -3.12
C ILE A 597 -13.47 8.77 -2.61
N LEU A 598 -13.28 9.10 -1.32
CA LEU A 598 -13.60 10.43 -0.76
C LEU A 598 -12.41 11.40 -0.78
N ASN A 599 -11.90 11.69 -1.97
CA ASN A 599 -10.94 12.79 -2.14
C ASN A 599 -11.63 14.08 -2.60
N SER A 600 -12.01 14.91 -1.64
CA SER A 600 -12.18 16.36 -1.85
C SER A 600 -11.92 17.14 -0.57
N ALA A 601 -10.63 17.18 -0.18
CA ALA A 601 -10.00 18.17 0.70
C ALA A 601 -10.21 18.08 2.23
N CYS A 602 -10.06 16.89 2.83
CA CYS A 602 -9.56 16.68 4.19
C CYS A 602 -10.07 17.61 5.32
N ASN A 603 -11.32 18.05 5.23
CA ASN A 603 -12.18 18.40 6.35
C ASN A 603 -13.61 18.17 5.84
N PRO A 604 -14.24 17.02 6.14
CA PRO A 604 -15.56 16.67 5.58
C PRO A 604 -16.69 17.62 6.03
N LEU A 605 -16.36 18.63 6.83
CA LEU A 605 -17.27 19.64 7.37
C LEU A 605 -16.87 21.08 7.00
N ASP A 606 -15.99 21.32 6.02
CA ASP A 606 -15.65 22.68 5.52
C ASP A 606 -15.56 22.61 3.99
N THR A 607 -16.75 22.57 3.37
CA THR A 607 -16.97 22.26 1.94
C THR A 607 -16.22 23.22 1.01
N ASP A 608 -16.05 24.48 1.43
CA ASP A 608 -15.40 25.52 0.64
C ASP A 608 -14.00 25.96 1.14
N SER A 609 -13.52 25.33 2.22
CA SER A 609 -12.18 25.51 2.80
C SER A 609 -11.88 26.94 3.26
N ASP A 610 -12.89 27.68 3.72
CA ASP A 610 -12.71 29.04 4.24
C ASP A 610 -12.21 29.07 5.71
N GLY A 611 -12.20 27.91 6.38
CA GLY A 611 -11.79 27.70 7.76
C GLY A 611 -12.92 27.86 8.79
N ILE A 612 -14.17 27.84 8.34
CA ILE A 612 -15.41 27.82 9.11
C ILE A 612 -16.12 26.50 8.79
N GLU A 613 -16.52 25.75 9.83
CA GLU A 613 -17.22 24.48 9.62
C GLU A 613 -18.66 24.73 9.11
N ASP A 614 -19.05 23.99 8.06
CA ASP A 614 -20.36 23.94 7.43
C ASP A 614 -21.49 23.99 8.46
N GLY A 615 -22.39 24.95 8.27
CA GLY A 615 -23.57 25.18 9.07
C GLY A 615 -24.73 24.31 8.65
N ASN A 616 -24.68 23.02 8.99
CA ASN A 616 -25.83 22.14 8.75
C ASN A 616 -26.61 21.74 10.02
N TYR A 617 -26.40 22.43 11.15
CA TYR A 617 -26.99 22.05 12.44
C TYR A 617 -27.46 23.17 13.41
N TYR A 618 -28.41 22.82 14.29
CA TYR A 618 -28.97 23.65 15.36
C TYR A 618 -28.29 23.46 16.73
N ARG A 619 -27.20 24.17 17.04
CA ARG A 619 -26.59 24.08 18.39
C ARG A 619 -27.27 24.96 19.44
N TYR A 620 -27.32 24.47 20.68
CA TYR A 620 -27.74 25.28 21.85
C TYR A 620 -26.51 25.74 22.63
N ASP A 621 -26.40 27.05 22.89
CA ASP A 621 -25.36 27.54 23.81
C ASP A 621 -25.70 27.23 25.28
N ALA A 622 -24.74 27.46 26.19
CA ALA A 622 -24.90 27.31 27.65
C ALA A 622 -26.06 28.15 28.27
N GLY A 623 -26.69 29.02 27.48
CA GLY A 623 -27.90 29.78 27.81
C GLY A 623 -29.20 29.15 27.33
N ASN A 624 -29.17 27.97 26.69
CA ASN A 624 -30.28 27.41 25.89
C ASN A 624 -30.78 28.37 24.79
N ILE A 625 -29.88 29.20 24.24
CA ILE A 625 -30.20 30.01 23.07
C ILE A 625 -29.79 29.21 21.85
N LEU A 626 -30.75 29.00 20.95
CA LEU A 626 -30.51 28.40 19.64
C LEU A 626 -29.55 29.29 18.87
N GLN A 627 -28.36 28.77 18.57
CA GLN A 627 -27.49 29.31 17.54
C GLN A 627 -27.90 28.62 16.24
N THR A 628 -28.11 29.42 15.21
CA THR A 628 -28.25 28.95 13.83
C THR A 628 -26.88 29.09 13.22
N ASN A 629 -26.33 27.98 12.71
CA ASN A 629 -25.15 27.91 11.84
C ASN A 629 -23.82 28.51 12.35
N ILE A 630 -22.72 27.83 12.04
CA ILE A 630 -21.36 28.37 12.20
C ILE A 630 -20.95 29.00 10.87
N ASP A 631 -21.31 28.36 9.75
CA ASP A 631 -21.31 28.90 8.39
C ASP A 631 -22.75 29.15 7.86
N GLU A 632 -23.04 30.33 7.30
CA GLU A 632 -24.35 30.70 6.74
C GLU A 632 -24.42 30.58 5.19
N ASP A 633 -23.35 30.14 4.54
CA ASP A 633 -23.13 30.00 3.09
C ASP A 633 -22.05 28.92 2.80
N ASP A 634 -22.40 27.64 3.00
CA ASP A 634 -21.45 26.49 3.04
C ASP A 634 -20.63 26.26 1.75
N ASP A 635 -21.03 26.83 0.62
CA ASP A 635 -20.34 26.73 -0.67
C ASP A 635 -19.81 28.07 -1.19
N ASN A 636 -19.99 29.14 -0.41
CA ASN A 636 -19.56 30.50 -0.69
C ASN A 636 -20.01 31.05 -2.08
N ASP A 637 -21.13 30.58 -2.62
CA ASP A 637 -21.65 31.00 -3.93
C ASP A 637 -22.36 32.39 -3.88
N GLY A 638 -22.59 32.91 -2.67
CA GLY A 638 -23.23 34.20 -2.42
C GLY A 638 -24.75 34.16 -2.27
N ILE A 639 -25.31 32.96 -2.22
CA ILE A 639 -26.66 32.61 -1.76
C ILE A 639 -26.52 32.21 -0.28
N THR A 640 -27.45 31.55 0.38
CA THR A 640 -27.30 31.30 1.83
C THR A 640 -28.03 30.02 2.07
N ASP A 641 -27.58 29.20 3.00
CA ASP A 641 -28.20 27.92 3.33
C ASP A 641 -29.74 27.99 3.54
N GLU A 642 -30.24 29.09 4.11
CA GLU A 642 -31.68 29.34 4.30
C GLU A 642 -32.43 29.52 2.96
N GLN A 643 -31.76 30.12 1.98
CA GLN A 643 -32.25 30.37 0.62
C GLN A 643 -32.14 29.14 -0.30
N GLU A 644 -31.13 28.27 -0.11
CA GLU A 644 -31.03 26.94 -0.73
C GLU A 644 -32.00 25.89 -0.14
N ASP A 645 -32.71 26.21 0.95
CA ASP A 645 -33.53 25.26 1.72
C ASP A 645 -32.71 24.08 2.32
N CYS A 646 -31.45 24.27 2.78
CA CYS A 646 -30.74 23.23 3.57
C CYS A 646 -31.58 22.75 4.76
N ASN A 647 -32.34 23.69 5.31
CA ASN A 647 -33.24 23.46 6.43
C ASN A 647 -34.69 23.59 5.97
N LEU A 648 -35.33 22.46 5.66
CA LEU A 648 -36.75 22.37 5.26
C LEU A 648 -37.72 22.77 6.42
N LEU A 649 -37.77 24.05 6.76
CA LEU A 649 -38.54 24.59 7.88
C LEU A 649 -39.99 24.91 7.51
N ASN A 650 -40.91 24.00 7.83
CA ASN A 650 -42.34 24.27 7.76
C ASN A 650 -42.90 24.94 9.02
N SER A 651 -42.64 26.24 9.18
CA SER A 651 -43.35 27.20 10.06
C SER A 651 -43.32 27.00 11.59
N ILE A 652 -43.07 28.12 12.31
CA ILE A 652 -43.25 28.39 13.76
C ILE A 652 -42.59 27.46 14.81
N PHE A 653 -41.99 26.33 14.44
CA PHE A 653 -41.26 25.45 15.34
C PHE A 653 -39.80 25.35 14.90
N LEU A 654 -38.89 25.58 15.86
CA LEU A 654 -37.43 25.69 15.65
C LEU A 654 -36.68 24.35 15.71
N ARG A 655 -37.37 23.19 15.59
CA ARG A 655 -36.75 21.86 15.71
C ARG A 655 -37.33 20.87 14.70
N GLN A 656 -36.48 20.08 14.06
CA GLN A 656 -36.87 19.08 13.07
C GLN A 656 -37.35 17.79 13.78
N PRO A 657 -38.55 17.26 13.50
CA PRO A 657 -39.16 16.16 14.26
C PRO A 657 -38.72 14.74 13.85
N PHE A 658 -37.77 14.62 12.91
CA PHE A 658 -37.17 13.33 12.52
C PHE A 658 -35.90 13.00 13.28
N ASP A 659 -35.23 13.99 13.85
CA ASP A 659 -34.09 13.79 14.73
C ASP A 659 -34.51 13.05 16.03
N PHE A 660 -33.69 12.09 16.47
CA PHE A 660 -33.91 11.31 17.70
C PHE A 660 -33.75 12.17 18.95
N GLU A 661 -32.92 13.22 18.87
CA GLU A 661 -32.58 14.15 19.95
C GLU A 661 -33.70 15.12 20.33
N ASN A 662 -34.81 15.10 19.60
CA ASN A 662 -35.94 15.96 19.91
C ASN A 662 -36.47 15.64 21.33
N PRO A 663 -36.44 16.60 22.29
CA PRO A 663 -36.85 16.36 23.68
C PRO A 663 -38.35 16.08 23.84
N GLU A 664 -39.15 16.20 22.77
CA GLU A 664 -40.54 15.75 22.72
C GLU A 664 -40.66 14.24 22.37
N ASN A 665 -39.64 13.61 21.79
CA ASN A 665 -39.54 12.16 21.63
C ASN A 665 -39.45 11.53 23.02
N ASN A 666 -40.23 10.47 23.24
CA ASN A 666 -40.25 9.80 24.52
C ASN A 666 -39.75 8.37 24.30
N PHE A 667 -38.44 8.17 24.44
CA PHE A 667 -37.78 6.86 24.42
C PHE A 667 -37.55 6.35 25.86
N ILE A 668 -37.35 5.04 26.06
CA ILE A 668 -36.93 4.50 27.38
C ILE A 668 -35.44 4.77 27.55
N LEU A 669 -35.06 5.58 28.55
CA LEU A 669 -33.73 5.53 29.15
C LEU A 669 -33.68 4.32 30.09
N GLY A 670 -33.04 3.24 29.66
CA GLY A 670 -32.76 2.05 30.48
C GLY A 670 -33.97 1.37 31.14
N GLY A 671 -34.55 0.37 30.47
CA GLY A 671 -35.37 -0.71 31.08
C GLY A 671 -36.65 -0.33 31.87
N ASN A 672 -37.81 -0.52 31.21
CA ASN A 672 -39.18 -0.68 31.77
C ASN A 672 -39.87 0.53 32.47
N SER A 673 -40.59 1.36 31.70
CA SER A 673 -42.05 1.18 31.47
C SER A 673 -42.64 2.18 30.45
N SER A 674 -42.91 1.66 29.23
CA SER A 674 -43.71 2.12 28.06
C SER A 674 -43.57 3.59 27.56
N PRO A 675 -42.71 3.83 26.55
CA PRO A 675 -42.39 5.16 26.07
C PRO A 675 -43.05 5.51 24.70
N PHE A 676 -43.41 4.53 23.84
CA PHE A 676 -43.98 4.74 22.49
C PHE A 676 -45.50 4.95 22.38
N SER A 677 -46.18 5.48 23.41
CA SER A 677 -47.65 5.48 23.49
C SER A 677 -48.31 6.83 23.77
N ASN A 678 -47.54 7.93 23.77
CA ASN A 678 -48.06 9.26 24.05
C ASN A 678 -48.33 10.05 22.76
N PRO A 679 -49.32 10.97 22.72
CA PRO A 679 -49.65 11.77 21.54
C PRO A 679 -48.57 12.74 21.04
N MET A 680 -47.41 12.79 21.69
CA MET A 680 -46.28 13.67 21.37
C MET A 680 -45.07 12.90 20.83
N ASP A 681 -45.16 11.56 20.72
CA ASP A 681 -44.08 10.75 20.19
C ASP A 681 -44.11 10.71 18.66
N TYR A 682 -42.98 11.04 18.03
CA TYR A 682 -42.80 11.11 16.58
C TYR A 682 -42.35 9.76 15.96
N TRP A 683 -42.15 8.71 16.76
CA TRP A 683 -41.75 7.37 16.30
C TRP A 683 -42.64 6.26 16.89
N TYR A 684 -42.84 5.15 16.14
CA TYR A 684 -43.68 4.02 16.55
C TYR A 684 -43.16 2.67 16.02
N ASN A 685 -43.22 1.63 16.86
CA ASN A 685 -42.83 0.26 16.48
C ASN A 685 -43.99 -0.51 15.82
N VAL A 686 -43.76 -1.04 14.61
CA VAL A 686 -44.80 -1.65 13.76
C VAL A 686 -45.01 -3.16 14.02
N ALA A 687 -44.08 -3.85 14.70
CA ALA A 687 -44.05 -5.32 14.76
C ALA A 687 -43.73 -5.94 16.15
N GLY A 688 -44.69 -5.88 17.08
CA GLY A 688 -45.21 -7.08 17.79
C GLY A 688 -44.33 -8.05 18.62
N SER A 689 -43.02 -7.91 18.80
CA SER A 689 -42.23 -8.70 19.76
C SER A 689 -41.40 -7.86 20.74
N GLY A 690 -42.07 -6.94 21.45
CA GLY A 690 -41.59 -6.36 22.71
C GLY A 690 -41.00 -4.96 22.57
N GLU A 691 -41.62 -4.01 23.29
CA GLU A 691 -41.16 -2.63 23.51
C GLU A 691 -39.81 -2.53 24.29
N ALA A 692 -39.04 -3.62 24.38
CA ALA A 692 -37.86 -3.77 25.23
C ALA A 692 -36.52 -3.64 24.48
N TYR A 693 -36.55 -3.48 23.16
CA TYR A 693 -35.39 -3.64 22.29
C TYR A 693 -35.08 -2.41 21.40
N ALA A 694 -35.92 -1.36 21.43
CA ALA A 694 -35.59 -0.05 20.85
C ALA A 694 -35.35 0.94 21.99
N ASN A 695 -34.15 1.50 22.07
CA ASN A 695 -33.71 2.34 23.18
C ASN A 695 -33.03 3.61 22.67
N LEU A 696 -33.16 4.70 23.42
CA LEU A 696 -32.31 5.87 23.23
C LEU A 696 -31.16 5.73 24.24
N VAL A 697 -29.94 5.71 23.73
CA VAL A 697 -28.74 5.47 24.52
C VAL A 697 -27.99 6.79 24.61
N ASN A 698 -27.95 7.40 25.81
CA ASN A 698 -27.13 8.59 26.04
C ASN A 698 -25.65 8.15 26.16
N ALA A 699 -24.79 8.78 25.38
CA ALA A 699 -23.38 8.46 25.26
C ALA A 699 -22.61 8.78 26.55
N ASP A 700 -22.97 9.86 27.25
CA ASP A 700 -22.31 10.33 28.48
C ASP A 700 -22.47 9.41 29.70
N ASN A 701 -23.53 8.58 29.75
CA ASN A 701 -23.88 7.77 30.93
C ASN A 701 -23.09 6.45 31.06
N TYR A 702 -22.11 6.19 30.18
CA TYR A 702 -21.20 5.04 30.29
C TYR A 702 -19.94 5.38 31.11
N THR A 703 -20.10 5.56 32.44
CA THR A 703 -18.97 5.88 33.35
C THR A 703 -18.28 4.64 33.96
N TYR A 704 -16.94 4.61 33.93
CA TYR A 704 -15.98 3.62 34.47
C TYR A 704 -15.70 3.69 36.00
N GLU A 705 -15.15 2.62 36.60
CA GLU A 705 -14.49 2.58 37.93
C GLU A 705 -13.21 1.68 37.91
N GLU A 706 -12.09 2.13 38.51
CA GLU A 706 -10.68 1.63 38.40
C GLU A 706 -10.17 0.66 39.51
N TYR A 707 -9.23 -0.29 39.17
CA TYR A 707 -8.74 -1.54 39.88
C TYR A 707 -8.71 -1.52 41.44
N PRO A 708 -9.16 -2.55 42.23
CA PRO A 708 -9.43 -3.98 41.93
C PRO A 708 -10.82 -4.50 42.35
N LEU A 709 -11.50 -5.35 41.57
CA LEU A 709 -12.96 -5.55 41.75
C LEU A 709 -13.62 -4.16 41.85
N GLY A 710 -13.71 -3.56 40.67
CA GLY A 710 -13.71 -2.13 40.42
C GLY A 710 -12.49 -1.90 39.57
N SER A 711 -12.55 -2.15 38.26
CA SER A 711 -11.40 -1.99 37.34
C SER A 711 -11.56 -2.22 35.86
N GLY A 712 -12.47 -3.11 35.54
CA GLY A 712 -12.36 -3.94 34.35
C GLY A 712 -13.76 -4.36 33.98
N ILE A 713 -14.53 -3.36 33.60
CA ILE A 713 -15.42 -3.43 32.46
C ILE A 713 -14.99 -2.23 31.64
N PHE A 714 -14.12 -2.47 30.66
CA PHE A 714 -13.79 -1.50 29.63
C PHE A 714 -14.89 -1.61 28.58
N VAL A 715 -15.76 -0.62 28.54
CA VAL A 715 -16.47 -0.25 27.33
C VAL A 715 -16.14 1.22 27.24
N THR A 716 -15.20 1.58 26.36
CA THR A 716 -15.05 2.97 25.96
C THR A 716 -16.42 3.42 25.44
N PRO A 717 -16.88 4.64 25.78
CA PRO A 717 -18.09 5.17 25.16
C PRO A 717 -17.93 5.01 23.65
N SER A 718 -18.97 4.54 22.95
CA SER A 718 -19.04 4.80 21.52
C SER A 718 -18.75 6.29 21.34
N PRO A 719 -17.84 6.69 20.45
CA PRO A 719 -17.83 8.07 19.98
C PRO A 719 -19.28 8.39 19.62
N ASN A 720 -19.81 9.46 20.18
CA ASN A 720 -21.04 10.03 19.66
C ASN A 720 -20.64 11.04 18.61
N TYR A 721 -21.46 11.21 17.58
CA TYR A 721 -21.43 12.48 16.90
C TYR A 721 -21.79 13.55 17.91
N ARG A 722 -21.05 14.66 17.93
CA ARG A 722 -21.71 15.89 18.33
C ARG A 722 -22.93 16.03 17.45
N THR A 723 -23.98 16.63 17.97
CA THR A 723 -25.17 16.89 17.16
C THR A 723 -24.88 17.69 15.87
N ASP A 724 -23.70 18.31 15.74
CA ASP A 724 -23.18 18.98 14.55
C ASP A 724 -22.41 18.06 13.57
N GLY A 725 -22.35 16.75 13.79
CA GLY A 725 -21.66 15.80 12.91
C GLY A 725 -20.14 15.75 13.10
N SER A 726 -19.54 16.56 13.98
CA SER A 726 -18.11 16.46 14.28
C SER A 726 -17.80 15.38 15.33
N LEU A 727 -16.79 14.57 15.05
CA LEU A 727 -16.20 13.60 15.98
C LEU A 727 -15.27 14.34 16.93
N VAL A 728 -15.75 14.70 18.13
CA VAL A 728 -14.87 15.24 19.17
C VAL A 728 -15.03 14.39 20.43
N PRO A 729 -13.91 13.97 21.06
CA PRO A 729 -13.91 13.39 22.39
C PRO A 729 -14.76 14.23 23.35
N ASP A 730 -15.71 13.58 24.03
CA ASP A 730 -16.53 14.25 25.05
C ASP A 730 -15.62 14.75 26.20
N LEU A 731 -15.23 16.02 26.10
CA LEU A 731 -14.69 16.77 27.21
C LEU A 731 -15.80 17.07 28.20
N ALA A 732 -16.10 16.13 29.10
CA ALA A 732 -16.93 16.28 30.31
C ALA A 732 -17.56 17.67 30.50
N ASP A 733 -18.55 18.01 29.66
CA ASP A 733 -19.27 19.28 29.75
C ASP A 733 -20.57 19.02 30.50
N PRO A 734 -20.71 19.48 31.76
CA PRO A 734 -21.86 19.19 32.59
C PRO A 734 -23.18 19.84 32.12
N ASP A 735 -23.16 20.62 31.03
CA ASP A 735 -24.31 21.37 30.53
C ASP A 735 -25.00 20.74 29.27
N TYR A 736 -24.45 19.69 28.65
CA TYR A 736 -25.07 18.96 27.53
C TYR A 736 -25.94 17.79 28.06
N GLN A 737 -27.18 17.68 27.57
CA GLN A 737 -28.17 16.67 28.00
C GLN A 737 -28.83 15.98 26.78
N ASN A 738 -28.19 16.01 25.61
CA ASN A 738 -28.74 15.70 24.30
C ASN A 738 -27.64 15.14 23.36
N ASP A 739 -27.17 13.95 23.71
CA ASP A 739 -26.04 13.17 23.18
C ASP A 739 -26.43 11.68 23.05
N ALA A 740 -27.65 11.41 22.59
CA ALA A 740 -28.29 10.12 22.61
C ALA A 740 -28.74 9.62 21.23
N TYR A 741 -28.15 8.50 20.79
CA TYR A 741 -28.50 7.83 19.56
C TYR A 741 -29.61 6.77 19.75
N LEU A 742 -30.25 6.35 18.65
CA LEU A 742 -31.22 5.26 18.63
C LEU A 742 -30.50 3.92 18.47
N ALA A 743 -30.72 2.99 19.41
CA ALA A 743 -30.33 1.59 19.29
C ALA A 743 -31.55 0.68 19.06
N LEU A 744 -31.49 -0.18 18.04
CA LEU A 744 -32.48 -1.21 17.72
C LEU A 744 -31.84 -2.60 17.86
N ASN A 745 -32.33 -3.43 18.77
CA ASN A 745 -31.80 -4.77 19.04
C ASN A 745 -32.73 -5.86 18.47
N ASP A 746 -32.18 -6.88 17.84
CA ASP A 746 -32.90 -7.91 17.09
C ASP A 746 -33.69 -7.34 15.88
N ASP A 747 -34.47 -8.19 15.20
CA ASP A 747 -35.32 -7.81 14.08
C ASP A 747 -36.42 -6.80 14.51
N ILE A 748 -36.15 -5.50 14.37
CA ILE A 748 -37.07 -4.40 14.72
C ILE A 748 -37.39 -3.54 13.51
N THR A 749 -38.64 -3.08 13.44
CA THR A 749 -39.05 -2.00 12.55
C THR A 749 -39.68 -0.85 13.33
N ILE A 750 -39.12 0.34 13.19
CA ILE A 750 -39.72 1.59 13.66
C ILE A 750 -40.17 2.45 12.47
N THR A 751 -41.22 3.23 12.65
CA THR A 751 -41.76 4.14 11.63
C THR A 751 -42.11 5.46 12.27
N GLN A 752 -41.73 6.55 11.59
CA GLN A 752 -42.06 7.90 12.00
C GLN A 752 -43.57 8.12 11.95
N THR A 753 -44.17 8.55 13.05
CA THR A 753 -45.61 8.80 13.20
C THR A 753 -46.03 10.19 12.76
N GLY A 754 -45.07 11.08 12.53
CA GLY A 754 -45.31 12.32 11.83
C GLY A 754 -44.08 13.19 11.65
N SER A 755 -43.70 13.43 10.39
CA SER A 755 -42.91 14.62 10.10
C SER A 755 -43.83 15.84 10.03
N ARG A 756 -43.35 17.00 10.46
CA ARG A 756 -44.02 18.29 10.18
C ARG A 756 -43.61 18.85 8.82
N LEU A 757 -42.86 18.08 8.03
CA LEU A 757 -42.48 18.37 6.66
C LEU A 757 -43.59 17.91 5.70
N ILE A 758 -44.14 18.86 4.95
CA ILE A 758 -45.11 18.57 3.90
C ILE A 758 -44.35 18.39 2.60
N LEU A 759 -44.51 17.23 1.97
CA LEU A 759 -43.84 16.92 0.70
C LEU A 759 -44.40 17.78 -0.43
N GLU A 760 -43.48 18.42 -1.15
CA GLU A 760 -43.75 19.15 -2.39
C GLU A 760 -43.11 18.44 -3.57
N GLU A 761 -43.43 18.87 -4.79
CA GLU A 761 -42.74 18.43 -6.00
C GLU A 761 -41.24 18.82 -5.92
N GLY A 762 -40.36 17.92 -6.35
CA GLY A 762 -38.91 18.14 -6.36
C GLY A 762 -38.10 16.92 -5.93
N VAL A 763 -36.78 17.06 -5.98
CA VAL A 763 -35.79 16.08 -5.49
C VAL A 763 -35.34 16.50 -4.09
N TYR A 764 -35.01 15.49 -3.28
CA TYR A 764 -34.61 15.61 -1.88
C TYR A 764 -33.53 14.57 -1.60
N MET A 765 -32.62 14.90 -0.68
CA MET A 765 -31.65 13.97 -0.12
C MET A 765 -32.07 13.59 1.30
N LEU A 766 -31.96 12.31 1.66
CA LEU A 766 -32.02 11.84 3.03
C LEU A 766 -30.63 11.33 3.42
N THR A 767 -30.09 11.86 4.50
CA THR A 767 -28.85 11.38 5.12
C THR A 767 -29.16 10.84 6.51
N ILE A 768 -28.52 9.75 6.88
CA ILE A 768 -28.63 9.13 8.21
C ILE A 768 -27.28 8.57 8.61
N ALA A 769 -26.86 8.90 9.83
CA ALA A 769 -25.70 8.30 10.45
C ALA A 769 -26.06 6.90 10.97
N VAL A 770 -25.24 5.92 10.62
CA VAL A 770 -25.40 4.54 11.06
C VAL A 770 -24.06 4.08 11.62
N GLY A 771 -24.03 3.61 12.86
CA GLY A 771 -22.75 3.37 13.54
C GLY A 771 -22.64 2.03 14.24
N ASP A 772 -21.46 1.44 14.25
CA ASP A 772 -21.10 0.20 14.92
C ASP A 772 -20.33 0.50 16.21
N ALA A 773 -20.92 0.30 17.39
CA ALA A 773 -20.24 0.64 18.64
C ALA A 773 -18.98 -0.23 18.86
N LEU A 774 -17.94 0.35 19.49
CA LEU A 774 -16.75 -0.36 20.00
C LEU A 774 -17.17 -1.35 21.11
N ASP A 775 -17.64 -2.54 20.74
CA ASP A 775 -18.06 -3.55 21.71
C ASP A 775 -17.18 -4.80 21.65
N TYR A 776 -16.30 -4.89 22.64
CA TYR A 776 -15.46 -6.07 22.93
C TYR A 776 -16.28 -7.28 23.43
N VAL A 777 -17.61 -7.16 23.65
CA VAL A 777 -18.46 -8.23 24.16
C VAL A 777 -19.88 -8.22 23.55
N ASP A 778 -20.05 -8.80 22.37
CA ASP A 778 -21.27 -9.48 21.86
C ASP A 778 -22.64 -8.91 22.32
N ARG A 779 -22.85 -7.58 22.32
CA ARG A 779 -24.18 -7.06 22.69
C ARG A 779 -24.59 -5.73 22.09
N TYR A 780 -23.66 -4.96 21.52
CA TYR A 780 -23.91 -3.56 21.09
C TYR A 780 -23.41 -3.21 19.68
N ARG A 781 -22.97 -4.19 18.89
CA ARG A 781 -22.54 -3.98 17.50
C ARG A 781 -23.70 -3.66 16.55
N ASN A 782 -23.44 -2.82 15.53
CA ASN A 782 -24.31 -2.54 14.39
C ASN A 782 -23.89 -3.33 13.17
N ASP A 783 -24.11 -4.62 13.26
CA ASP A 783 -23.60 -5.58 12.32
C ASP A 783 -24.75 -6.35 11.66
N GLY A 784 -26.01 -5.91 11.82
CA GLY A 784 -27.16 -6.37 11.04
C GLY A 784 -27.47 -5.48 9.84
N THR A 785 -28.25 -5.98 8.89
CA THR A 785 -28.62 -5.18 7.71
C THR A 785 -29.63 -4.08 8.11
N SER A 786 -29.28 -2.84 7.81
CA SER A 786 -30.11 -1.66 8.04
C SER A 786 -30.85 -1.27 6.76
N ILE A 787 -32.17 -1.17 6.84
CA ILE A 787 -33.05 -0.86 5.70
C ILE A 787 -33.85 0.40 6.01
N ILE A 788 -33.50 1.50 5.35
CA ILE A 788 -34.14 2.80 5.50
C ILE A 788 -35.10 3.01 4.34
N THR A 789 -36.39 3.11 4.65
CA THR A 789 -37.46 3.28 3.67
C THR A 789 -38.09 4.68 3.79
N ILE A 790 -38.14 5.39 2.67
CA ILE A 790 -38.77 6.70 2.57
C ILE A 790 -40.23 6.54 2.17
N GLY A 791 -41.12 7.29 2.80
CA GLY A 791 -42.54 7.23 2.52
C GLY A 791 -43.29 8.49 2.91
N TYR A 792 -44.61 8.40 2.88
CA TYR A 792 -45.47 9.46 3.36
C TYR A 792 -46.62 8.90 4.20
N ASP A 793 -47.11 9.72 5.13
CA ASP A 793 -48.28 9.45 5.95
C ASP A 793 -49.41 10.44 5.61
N THR A 794 -50.62 9.91 5.57
CA THR A 794 -51.86 10.65 5.29
C THR A 794 -52.65 11.00 6.56
N ASP A 795 -52.27 10.44 7.73
CA ASP A 795 -52.95 10.65 9.00
C ASP A 795 -51.98 10.55 10.20
N LEU A 796 -51.41 11.70 10.59
CA LEU A 796 -50.52 11.83 11.77
C LEU A 796 -51.13 11.41 13.12
N THR A 797 -52.41 11.01 13.17
CA THR A 797 -53.09 10.61 14.40
C THR A 797 -53.15 9.11 14.62
N ASP A 798 -52.70 8.29 13.66
CA ASP A 798 -52.80 6.83 13.72
C ASP A 798 -51.55 6.12 14.25
N GLY A 799 -50.47 6.87 14.49
CA GLY A 799 -49.20 6.32 14.97
C GLY A 799 -48.36 5.69 13.86
N GLY A 800 -48.35 6.26 12.65
CA GLY A 800 -47.51 5.76 11.54
C GLY A 800 -48.02 4.46 10.91
N LEU A 801 -49.27 4.08 11.19
CA LEU A 801 -49.87 2.82 10.70
C LEU A 801 -50.26 2.88 9.23
N ASN A 802 -50.47 4.08 8.68
CA ASN A 802 -50.75 4.33 7.26
C ASN A 802 -49.52 4.82 6.49
N PHE A 803 -48.36 4.21 6.72
CA PHE A 803 -47.16 4.46 5.93
C PHE A 803 -47.29 3.98 4.48
N PHE A 804 -47.13 4.90 3.53
CA PHE A 804 -47.06 4.60 2.09
C PHE A 804 -45.61 4.74 1.61
N ALA A 805 -44.94 3.60 1.40
CA ALA A 805 -43.57 3.56 0.89
C ALA A 805 -43.48 4.17 -0.52
N LEU A 806 -42.49 5.03 -0.71
CA LEU A 806 -41.99 5.42 -2.01
C LEU A 806 -41.03 4.33 -2.54
N PRO A 807 -40.69 4.30 -3.84
CA PRO A 807 -39.83 3.26 -4.41
C PRO A 807 -38.33 3.41 -4.04
N TYR A 808 -38.00 4.26 -3.07
CA TYR A 808 -36.63 4.57 -2.65
C TYR A 808 -36.34 3.87 -1.32
N VAL A 809 -35.29 3.06 -1.30
CA VAL A 809 -34.84 2.28 -0.16
C VAL A 809 -33.32 2.35 -0.12
N LEU A 810 -32.78 2.74 1.02
CA LEU A 810 -31.36 2.69 1.34
C LEU A 810 -31.11 1.41 2.14
N ILE A 811 -30.20 0.57 1.65
CA ILE A 811 -29.81 -0.69 2.30
C ILE A 811 -28.34 -0.52 2.66
N ILE A 812 -28.06 -0.64 3.95
CA ILE A 812 -26.73 -0.53 4.54
C ILE A 812 -26.41 -1.92 5.09
N ASN A 813 -25.37 -2.54 4.57
CA ASN A 813 -24.93 -3.85 5.00
C ASN A 813 -23.99 -3.70 6.20
N PRO A 814 -23.81 -4.77 6.99
CA PRO A 814 -22.91 -4.76 8.14
C PRO A 814 -21.49 -4.32 7.83
N GLU A 815 -20.98 -4.76 6.68
CA GLU A 815 -19.64 -4.43 6.19
C GLU A 815 -19.49 -2.97 5.75
N ASP A 816 -20.59 -2.25 5.55
CA ASP A 816 -20.57 -0.84 5.18
C ASP A 816 -20.36 0.06 6.41
N THR A 817 -20.46 -0.49 7.63
CA THR A 817 -20.18 0.21 8.90
C THR A 817 -19.09 -0.54 9.67
N PRO A 818 -17.79 -0.23 9.45
CA PRO A 818 -16.65 -0.87 10.11
C PRO A 818 -16.74 -0.85 11.64
N ASN A 819 -15.92 -1.54 12.42
CA ASN A 819 -16.13 -1.62 13.88
C ASN A 819 -15.64 -0.39 14.68
N GLY A 820 -16.49 0.20 15.53
CA GLY A 820 -16.14 1.33 16.40
C GLY A 820 -16.50 2.74 15.91
N THR A 821 -17.59 2.86 15.18
CA THR A 821 -17.71 3.77 14.05
C THR A 821 -19.05 4.41 13.92
N TRP A 822 -19.08 5.52 13.20
CA TRP A 822 -20.30 5.96 12.55
C TRP A 822 -20.01 6.37 11.12
N THR A 823 -20.99 6.18 10.24
CA THR A 823 -20.88 6.54 8.84
C THR A 823 -22.19 7.16 8.36
N ASP A 824 -22.10 8.29 7.67
CA ASP A 824 -23.23 8.91 6.99
C ASP A 824 -23.62 8.17 5.71
N PHE A 825 -24.90 7.82 5.60
CA PHE A 825 -25.45 7.22 4.39
C PHE A 825 -26.54 8.10 3.77
N SER A 826 -26.34 8.46 2.50
CA SER A 826 -27.23 9.35 1.76
C SER A 826 -28.01 8.62 0.66
N ILE A 827 -29.24 9.08 0.40
CA ILE A 827 -30.05 8.62 -0.73
C ILE A 827 -30.91 9.77 -1.30
N ASN A 828 -30.81 9.98 -2.62
CA ASN A 828 -31.67 10.93 -3.36
C ASN A 828 -33.03 10.31 -3.72
N TYR A 829 -34.10 11.08 -3.57
CA TYR A 829 -35.47 10.69 -3.89
C TYR A 829 -36.30 11.83 -4.49
N GLU A 830 -37.13 11.51 -5.49
CA GLU A 830 -37.96 12.48 -6.21
C GLU A 830 -39.44 12.32 -5.86
N ILE A 831 -40.10 13.46 -5.68
CA ILE A 831 -41.55 13.58 -5.66
C ILE A 831 -41.99 14.17 -7.00
N PRO A 832 -42.38 13.33 -7.99
CA PRO A 832 -42.70 13.82 -9.32
C PRO A 832 -44.03 14.58 -9.37
N ALA A 833 -44.18 15.44 -10.37
CA ALA A 833 -45.40 16.19 -10.65
C ALA A 833 -46.67 15.32 -10.57
N GLY A 834 -47.59 15.67 -9.67
CA GLY A 834 -48.85 14.95 -9.48
C GLY A 834 -48.74 13.66 -8.66
N SER A 835 -47.60 13.41 -8.01
CA SER A 835 -47.44 12.34 -7.01
C SER A 835 -48.52 12.43 -5.92
N PRO A 836 -49.09 11.30 -5.47
CA PRO A 836 -50.03 11.28 -4.34
C PRO A 836 -49.37 11.68 -3.01
N ALA A 837 -48.04 11.69 -2.94
CA ALA A 837 -47.28 12.17 -1.78
C ALA A 837 -47.35 13.70 -1.61
N ILE A 838 -47.60 14.45 -2.69
CA ILE A 838 -47.66 15.91 -2.64
C ILE A 838 -48.76 16.36 -1.67
N GLY A 839 -48.39 17.22 -0.72
CA GLY A 839 -49.26 17.72 0.33
C GLY A 839 -49.51 16.72 1.48
N GLN A 840 -48.82 15.57 1.49
CA GLN A 840 -48.79 14.63 2.61
C GLN A 840 -47.55 14.87 3.47
N HIS A 841 -47.53 14.28 4.66
CA HIS A 841 -46.39 14.37 5.57
C HIS A 841 -45.34 13.34 5.17
N LEU A 842 -44.07 13.73 5.13
CA LEU A 842 -42.98 12.76 5.02
C LEU A 842 -43.05 11.77 6.21
N SER A 843 -42.66 10.53 5.97
CA SER A 843 -42.46 9.54 7.02
C SER A 843 -41.25 8.68 6.67
N ILE A 844 -40.41 8.37 7.66
CA ILE A 844 -39.25 7.48 7.52
C ILE A 844 -39.52 6.19 8.27
N ARG A 845 -39.08 5.06 7.71
CA ARG A 845 -39.09 3.76 8.38
C ARG A 845 -37.68 3.20 8.42
N ILE A 846 -37.28 2.74 9.59
CA ILE A 846 -36.00 2.06 9.83
C ILE A 846 -36.32 0.63 10.21
N GLU A 847 -35.79 -0.32 9.45
CA GLU A 847 -35.85 -1.75 9.72
C GLU A 847 -34.43 -2.26 9.93
N HIS A 848 -34.18 -2.84 11.10
CA HIS A 848 -32.95 -3.55 11.41
C HIS A 848 -33.19 -5.05 11.29
N GLN A 849 -32.31 -5.78 10.60
CA GLN A 849 -32.35 -7.23 10.45
C GLN A 849 -31.12 -7.86 11.07
N SER A 850 -31.32 -8.58 12.16
CA SER A 850 -30.26 -9.28 12.88
C SER A 850 -29.81 -10.55 12.16
N ASN A 851 -28.53 -10.89 12.30
CA ASN A 851 -27.95 -12.15 11.90
C ASN A 851 -27.15 -12.78 13.05
N VAL A 852 -27.90 -13.40 13.97
CA VAL A 852 -27.38 -14.10 15.16
C VAL A 852 -26.30 -15.15 14.89
N ALA A 853 -26.15 -15.64 13.65
CA ALA A 853 -25.12 -16.63 13.30
C ALA A 853 -23.73 -16.00 13.12
N LEU A 854 -23.69 -14.72 12.73
CA LEU A 854 -22.47 -13.91 12.59
C LEU A 854 -22.29 -12.96 13.78
N ASN A 855 -23.06 -13.18 14.85
CA ASN A 855 -23.08 -12.37 16.06
C ASN A 855 -23.75 -11.00 15.91
N GLN A 856 -24.61 -10.88 14.90
CA GLN A 856 -25.06 -9.60 14.40
C GLN A 856 -26.41 -9.14 14.92
N GLN A 857 -26.49 -8.38 16.00
CA GLN A 857 -27.71 -8.32 16.82
C GLN A 857 -28.30 -6.95 17.11
N SER A 858 -27.56 -5.86 16.94
CA SER A 858 -28.11 -4.51 17.15
C SER A 858 -27.85 -3.63 15.95
N GLY A 859 -28.49 -2.45 15.90
CA GLY A 859 -28.15 -1.39 14.99
C GLY A 859 -28.31 -0.02 15.62
N ASN A 860 -27.37 0.88 15.37
CA ASN A 860 -27.33 2.22 15.96
C ASN A 860 -27.51 3.27 14.87
N TYR A 861 -28.37 4.24 15.13
CA TYR A 861 -28.83 5.22 14.16
C TYR A 861 -28.87 6.61 14.80
N ASP A 862 -28.39 7.61 14.07
CA ASP A 862 -28.47 9.00 14.47
C ASP A 862 -28.52 9.97 13.28
N HIS A 863 -28.52 11.27 13.58
CA HIS A 863 -28.23 12.36 12.65
C HIS A 863 -29.02 12.35 11.34
N ILE A 864 -30.33 12.13 11.44
CA ILE A 864 -31.21 12.11 10.27
C ILE A 864 -31.36 13.54 9.72
N ARG A 865 -30.85 13.77 8.51
CA ARG A 865 -30.94 15.05 7.77
C ARG A 865 -31.71 14.91 6.48
N ILE A 866 -32.41 15.98 6.11
CA ILE A 866 -33.16 16.03 4.85
C ILE A 866 -32.99 17.40 4.22
N GLN A 867 -32.35 17.40 3.06
CA GLN A 867 -32.02 18.60 2.30
C GLN A 867 -32.68 18.56 0.91
N ARG A 868 -32.75 19.72 0.26
CA ARG A 868 -32.95 19.77 -1.18
C ARG A 868 -31.67 19.31 -1.87
N ASN A 869 -31.85 18.61 -2.97
CA ASN A 869 -30.82 18.37 -3.97
C ASN A 869 -31.60 18.52 -5.29
N THR A 870 -31.23 19.48 -6.13
CA THR A 870 -31.94 19.91 -7.33
C THR A 870 -31.41 19.19 -8.58
N ASP A 871 -30.24 18.57 -8.48
CA ASP A 871 -29.70 17.65 -9.47
C ASP A 871 -30.63 16.44 -9.73
N GLY A 872 -30.52 15.85 -10.92
CA GLY A 872 -31.40 14.77 -11.36
C GLY A 872 -31.15 13.43 -10.63
N LEU A 873 -32.21 12.65 -10.36
CA LEU A 873 -32.07 11.33 -9.75
C LEU A 873 -31.17 10.35 -10.52
N MET A 874 -30.21 9.77 -9.78
CA MET A 874 -29.42 8.56 -10.07
C MET A 874 -28.80 8.50 -11.48
N GLY A 875 -27.54 8.91 -11.56
CA GLY A 875 -26.65 8.71 -12.70
C GLY A 875 -26.27 9.98 -13.45
N THR A 876 -26.74 11.15 -13.00
CA THR A 876 -26.30 12.47 -13.47
C THR A 876 -26.04 13.48 -12.36
N GLY A 877 -26.59 13.28 -11.15
CA GLY A 877 -26.28 14.06 -9.94
C GLY A 877 -25.15 13.48 -9.08
N ASP A 878 -24.64 14.27 -8.14
CA ASP A 878 -23.39 14.03 -7.39
C ASP A 878 -23.58 13.69 -5.90
N PHE A 879 -24.82 13.66 -5.40
CA PHE A 879 -25.15 13.43 -3.98
C PHE A 879 -24.67 14.54 -3.03
N ILE A 880 -24.42 15.74 -3.55
CA ILE A 880 -24.18 16.94 -2.77
C ILE A 880 -25.52 17.69 -2.63
N PRO A 881 -25.93 18.14 -1.43
CA PRO A 881 -27.14 18.95 -1.28
C PRO A 881 -26.92 20.35 -1.84
N ASP A 882 -27.99 21.01 -2.30
CA ASP A 882 -27.93 22.31 -3.00
C ASP A 882 -27.04 23.35 -2.31
N CYS A 883 -27.02 23.38 -0.98
CA CYS A 883 -26.24 24.38 -0.25
C CYS A 883 -24.78 24.07 -0.01
N GLN A 884 -24.37 22.85 -0.32
CA GLN A 884 -22.96 22.47 -0.37
C GLN A 884 -22.50 22.35 -1.82
N ASP A 885 -23.34 22.75 -2.79
CA ASP A 885 -23.13 22.54 -4.21
C ASP A 885 -23.19 23.86 -4.98
N THR A 886 -22.00 24.33 -5.36
CA THR A 886 -21.83 25.55 -6.18
C THR A 886 -22.54 25.52 -7.55
N ASP A 887 -23.02 24.37 -8.01
CA ASP A 887 -23.82 24.16 -9.25
C ASP A 887 -24.97 23.18 -8.96
N SER A 888 -25.93 23.61 -8.12
CA SER A 888 -27.05 22.82 -7.56
C SER A 888 -27.86 21.98 -8.56
N ASP A 889 -27.92 22.36 -9.84
CA ASP A 889 -28.63 21.62 -10.88
C ASP A 889 -27.71 20.90 -11.90
N ASN A 890 -26.40 21.02 -11.68
CA ASN A 890 -25.29 20.40 -12.40
C ASN A 890 -25.38 20.62 -13.92
N ASP A 891 -25.82 21.83 -14.31
CA ASP A 891 -25.99 22.21 -15.71
C ASP A 891 -24.71 22.83 -16.33
N GLY A 892 -23.66 22.93 -15.51
CA GLY A 892 -22.35 23.46 -15.87
C GLY A 892 -22.28 24.98 -15.72
N CYS A 893 -23.23 25.57 -14.99
CA CYS A 893 -23.23 26.97 -14.65
C CYS A 893 -23.42 27.18 -13.15
N PRO A 894 -22.43 27.76 -12.47
CA PRO A 894 -22.54 27.97 -11.04
C PRO A 894 -23.70 28.88 -10.62
N ASP A 895 -24.29 28.58 -9.48
CA ASP A 895 -25.44 29.29 -8.88
C ASP A 895 -25.13 30.78 -8.66
N SER A 896 -23.87 31.09 -8.33
CA SER A 896 -23.36 32.46 -8.24
C SER A 896 -23.57 33.26 -9.54
N ILE A 897 -23.32 32.65 -10.71
CA ILE A 897 -23.56 33.25 -12.03
C ILE A 897 -25.05 33.27 -12.37
N GLU A 898 -25.77 32.20 -12.02
CA GLU A 898 -27.20 32.08 -12.25
C GLU A 898 -27.98 33.24 -11.61
N ASN A 899 -27.65 33.55 -10.35
CA ASN A 899 -28.28 34.63 -9.60
C ASN A 899 -27.76 36.03 -9.98
N GLY A 900 -26.82 36.10 -10.92
CA GLY A 900 -26.32 37.32 -11.53
C GLY A 900 -25.24 38.04 -10.71
N TYR A 901 -24.51 37.30 -9.88
CA TYR A 901 -23.31 37.78 -9.22
C TYR A 901 -22.10 37.76 -10.17
N ILE A 902 -20.97 38.27 -9.69
CA ILE A 902 -19.72 38.33 -10.45
C ILE A 902 -18.82 37.21 -9.93
N ASP A 903 -18.65 36.19 -10.74
CA ASP A 903 -17.64 35.14 -10.62
C ASP A 903 -16.78 35.22 -11.90
N ASP A 904 -15.67 35.97 -11.81
CA ASP A 904 -14.85 36.36 -12.96
C ASP A 904 -13.86 35.24 -13.37
N ASP A 905 -13.52 34.32 -12.46
CA ASP A 905 -12.64 33.15 -12.66
C ASP A 905 -13.36 31.81 -12.80
N ARG A 906 -14.68 31.77 -12.55
CA ARG A 906 -15.57 30.63 -12.78
C ARG A 906 -15.22 29.41 -11.95
N ASP A 907 -14.90 29.63 -10.69
CA ASP A 907 -14.71 28.56 -9.72
C ASP A 907 -15.97 28.26 -8.90
N GLY A 908 -17.08 28.95 -9.18
CA GLY A 908 -18.37 28.75 -8.53
C GLY A 908 -18.57 29.62 -7.30
N VAL A 909 -17.47 30.09 -6.72
CA VAL A 909 -17.44 30.95 -5.54
C VAL A 909 -17.60 32.42 -5.93
N ILE A 910 -18.31 33.21 -5.13
CA ILE A 910 -18.50 34.63 -5.46
C ILE A 910 -17.20 35.44 -5.32
N GLY A 911 -16.59 35.77 -6.46
CA GLY A 911 -15.53 36.77 -6.56
C GLY A 911 -14.39 36.40 -7.50
N THR A 912 -13.16 36.52 -7.01
CA THR A 912 -11.95 36.03 -7.71
C THR A 912 -10.95 35.46 -6.70
N GLY A 913 -10.64 34.17 -6.79
CA GLY A 913 -9.84 33.40 -5.84
C GLY A 913 -10.54 33.18 -4.50
N VAL A 914 -9.80 32.64 -3.52
CA VAL A 914 -10.34 32.26 -2.19
C VAL A 914 -11.17 33.39 -1.56
N ALA A 915 -12.42 33.07 -1.23
CA ALA A 915 -13.38 33.98 -0.61
C ALA A 915 -12.85 34.52 0.73
N THR A 916 -13.29 35.72 1.10
CA THR A 916 -13.05 36.25 2.46
C THR A 916 -14.37 36.36 3.19
N THR A 917 -14.58 35.51 4.17
CA THR A 917 -15.84 35.38 4.90
C THR A 917 -15.82 36.16 6.21
N ASP A 918 -16.98 36.33 6.86
CA ASP A 918 -17.06 36.94 8.19
C ASP A 918 -16.94 35.91 9.33
N GLY A 919 -17.59 36.12 10.47
CA GLY A 919 -17.52 35.15 11.58
C GLY A 919 -18.59 34.06 11.49
N ASN A 920 -19.44 34.14 10.47
CA ASN A 920 -20.59 33.31 10.21
C ASN A 920 -20.55 32.76 8.75
N GLY A 921 -19.38 32.58 8.14
CA GLY A 921 -19.28 32.02 6.78
C GLY A 921 -19.62 32.96 5.61
N LEU A 922 -20.38 34.04 5.82
CA LEU A 922 -20.78 34.91 4.70
C LEU A 922 -19.60 35.63 4.01
N VAL A 923 -19.49 35.50 2.68
CA VAL A 923 -18.53 36.22 1.82
C VAL A 923 -18.64 37.74 1.92
N THR A 924 -17.58 38.38 2.42
CA THR A 924 -17.48 39.84 2.54
C THR A 924 -16.64 40.52 1.47
N SER A 925 -15.92 39.74 0.65
CA SER A 925 -15.04 40.25 -0.42
C SER A 925 -15.82 40.98 -1.51
N GLU A 926 -17.05 40.54 -1.80
CA GLU A 926 -17.84 40.99 -2.94
C GLU A 926 -19.30 41.29 -2.55
N VAL A 927 -20.15 41.61 -3.54
CA VAL A 927 -21.56 41.98 -3.32
C VAL A 927 -22.48 40.75 -3.52
N GLY A 928 -22.54 39.87 -2.51
CA GLY A 928 -23.52 38.77 -2.38
C GLY A 928 -24.74 39.14 -1.52
N TYR A 929 -25.70 38.22 -1.32
CA TYR A 929 -26.79 38.28 -0.32
C TYR A 929 -27.76 39.48 -0.34
N THR A 930 -27.72 40.34 -1.36
CA THR A 930 -28.64 41.49 -1.47
C THR A 930 -29.90 41.14 -2.26
N THR A 931 -31.07 41.66 -1.84
CA THR A 931 -32.39 41.24 -2.36
C THR A 931 -32.50 41.25 -3.90
N PHE A 932 -32.69 40.03 -4.44
CA PHE A 932 -33.29 39.60 -5.72
C PHE A 932 -33.24 40.56 -6.90
N PRO A 933 -32.73 40.05 -8.05
CA PRO A 933 -33.45 40.23 -9.29
C PRO A 933 -33.40 38.99 -10.22
N LEU A 934 -34.22 37.96 -9.97
CA LEU A 934 -34.96 37.18 -10.99
C LEU A 934 -35.80 36.09 -10.27
N ASN A 935 -37.04 36.41 -9.87
CA ASN A 935 -38.04 35.51 -9.25
C ASN A 935 -37.65 34.76 -7.95
N ALA A 936 -38.49 34.90 -6.91
CA ALA A 936 -38.49 33.99 -5.77
C ALA A 936 -38.90 32.58 -6.26
N GLY A 937 -37.94 31.66 -6.32
CA GLY A 937 -38.11 30.29 -6.81
C GLY A 937 -37.28 29.94 -8.06
N VAL A 938 -36.15 30.63 -8.30
CA VAL A 938 -35.10 30.05 -9.14
C VAL A 938 -34.40 29.00 -8.28
N ARG A 939 -34.45 27.77 -8.78
CA ARG A 939 -33.85 26.53 -8.30
C ARG A 939 -33.70 25.70 -9.58
N MET A 940 -32.85 26.11 -10.52
CA MET A 940 -32.90 25.89 -11.98
C MET A 940 -33.37 27.12 -12.77
N ILE A 941 -32.43 27.90 -13.33
CA ILE A 941 -32.71 28.75 -14.50
C ILE A 941 -32.26 28.09 -15.80
N SER A 942 -33.06 27.11 -16.20
CA SER A 942 -33.27 26.76 -17.61
C SER A 942 -31.99 26.44 -18.40
N GLU A 943 -31.79 25.15 -18.61
CA GLU A 943 -30.65 24.58 -19.32
C GLU A 943 -29.89 25.51 -20.31
N PRO A 944 -28.57 25.67 -20.15
CA PRO A 944 -27.76 26.55 -20.96
C PRO A 944 -27.78 26.18 -22.44
N ALA A 945 -27.39 27.15 -23.26
CA ALA A 945 -27.16 26.90 -24.67
C ALA A 945 -25.76 26.31 -24.87
N VAL A 946 -25.70 25.12 -25.46
CA VAL A 946 -24.46 24.36 -25.66
C VAL A 946 -23.93 24.54 -27.08
N ILE A 947 -22.61 24.71 -27.23
CA ILE A 947 -21.94 24.79 -28.54
C ILE A 947 -21.68 23.37 -29.07
N ASP A 948 -22.63 22.85 -29.86
CA ASP A 948 -22.48 21.56 -30.55
C ASP A 948 -21.24 21.50 -31.46
N THR A 949 -20.87 22.63 -32.07
CA THR A 949 -19.68 22.75 -32.92
C THR A 949 -19.11 24.17 -32.81
N GLY A 950 -17.97 24.27 -32.16
CA GLY A 950 -17.23 25.52 -31.96
C GLY A 950 -16.73 26.16 -33.26
N LEU A 951 -16.24 27.38 -33.12
CA LEU A 951 -15.56 28.09 -34.20
C LEU A 951 -14.32 27.31 -34.60
N THR A 952 -14.16 27.13 -35.90
CA THR A 952 -12.88 26.74 -36.50
C THR A 952 -12.33 27.95 -37.24
N ASP A 953 -11.01 28.06 -37.35
CA ASP A 953 -10.39 29.06 -38.20
C ASP A 953 -11.09 29.03 -39.57
N PRO A 954 -11.63 30.16 -40.07
CA PRO A 954 -12.16 30.19 -41.42
C PRO A 954 -11.05 29.71 -42.35
N THR A 955 -11.38 28.83 -43.29
CA THR A 955 -10.44 28.41 -44.34
C THR A 955 -9.69 29.62 -44.86
N VAL A 956 -8.35 29.55 -44.90
CA VAL A 956 -7.45 30.65 -45.30
C VAL A 956 -8.08 31.52 -46.39
N VAL A 957 -8.39 32.77 -46.03
CA VAL A 957 -9.15 33.70 -46.87
C VAL A 957 -8.18 34.54 -47.70
N CYS A 958 -8.48 34.75 -48.98
CA CYS A 958 -7.67 35.61 -49.83
C CYS A 958 -7.98 37.08 -49.57
N GLU A 959 -6.97 37.93 -49.60
CA GLU A 959 -7.13 39.39 -49.53
C GLU A 959 -8.21 39.89 -50.52
N GLY A 960 -9.19 40.61 -49.99
CA GLY A 960 -10.33 41.17 -50.73
C GLY A 960 -11.60 40.33 -50.73
N GLU A 961 -11.56 39.08 -50.25
CA GLU A 961 -12.75 38.23 -50.04
C GLU A 961 -13.35 38.45 -48.64
N ASP A 962 -14.56 37.94 -48.42
CA ASP A 962 -15.22 38.00 -47.10
C ASP A 962 -14.79 36.80 -46.23
N ALA A 963 -14.47 37.02 -44.96
CA ALA A 963 -14.24 35.96 -43.98
C ALA A 963 -15.53 35.67 -43.20
N ILE A 964 -15.88 34.39 -43.03
CA ILE A 964 -17.14 33.96 -42.41
C ILE A 964 -16.83 32.98 -41.27
N PHE A 965 -17.25 33.34 -40.05
CA PHE A 965 -17.23 32.48 -38.87
C PHE A 965 -18.64 31.95 -38.64
N THR A 966 -18.80 30.66 -38.32
CA THR A 966 -20.10 30.05 -38.03
C THR A 966 -19.97 29.16 -36.82
N VAL A 967 -20.91 29.28 -35.89
CA VAL A 967 -21.05 28.42 -34.71
C VAL A 967 -22.35 27.62 -34.83
N VAL A 968 -22.36 26.38 -34.36
CA VAL A 968 -23.57 25.58 -34.19
C VAL A 968 -23.79 25.41 -32.70
N ALA A 969 -24.97 25.79 -32.23
CA ALA A 969 -25.37 25.64 -30.85
C ALA A 969 -26.81 25.13 -30.76
N SER A 970 -27.10 24.42 -29.67
CA SER A 970 -28.43 23.88 -29.36
C SER A 970 -28.84 24.23 -27.94
N ARG A 971 -30.15 24.20 -27.69
CA ARG A 971 -30.73 24.40 -26.36
C ARG A 971 -31.99 23.55 -26.22
N PRO A 972 -32.11 22.71 -25.18
CA PRO A 972 -33.26 21.82 -25.00
C PRO A 972 -34.53 22.58 -24.59
N ALA A 973 -35.69 21.90 -24.61
CA ALA A 973 -36.96 22.48 -24.18
C ALA A 973 -36.99 22.59 -22.64
N PRO A 974 -37.69 23.57 -22.02
CA PRO A 974 -38.81 24.33 -22.57
C PRO A 974 -38.47 25.64 -23.28
N ASN A 975 -37.29 26.23 -23.06
CA ASN A 975 -36.86 27.44 -23.76
C ASN A 975 -35.76 27.14 -24.77
N THR A 976 -36.02 27.42 -26.05
CA THR A 976 -35.12 27.06 -27.16
C THR A 976 -34.48 28.30 -27.82
N ASN A 977 -34.68 29.48 -27.23
CA ASN A 977 -34.09 30.72 -27.72
C ASN A 977 -32.62 30.79 -27.32
N ILE A 978 -31.78 31.17 -28.29
CA ILE A 978 -30.33 31.33 -28.12
C ILE A 978 -29.94 32.76 -28.51
N VAL A 979 -29.16 33.41 -27.66
CA VAL A 979 -28.54 34.71 -27.87
C VAL A 979 -27.07 34.49 -28.23
N TYR A 980 -26.61 35.23 -29.24
CA TYR A 980 -25.21 35.22 -29.68
C TYR A 980 -24.60 36.59 -29.45
N GLU A 981 -23.42 36.62 -28.82
CA GLU A 981 -22.67 37.85 -28.59
C GLU A 981 -21.24 37.69 -29.13
N TRP A 982 -20.93 38.41 -30.22
CA TRP A 982 -19.61 38.36 -30.84
C TRP A 982 -18.68 39.43 -30.31
N TYR A 983 -17.41 39.09 -30.12
CA TYR A 983 -16.38 39.99 -29.63
C TYR A 983 -15.01 39.74 -30.30
N GLU A 984 -14.14 40.75 -30.26
CA GLU A 984 -12.74 40.67 -30.71
C GLU A 984 -11.79 40.76 -29.51
N ILE A 985 -10.77 39.90 -29.48
CA ILE A 985 -9.74 39.91 -28.44
C ILE A 985 -8.62 40.86 -28.84
N THR A 986 -8.34 41.85 -27.99
CA THR A 986 -7.50 43.02 -28.33
C THR A 986 -6.09 42.98 -27.73
N ASN A 987 -5.82 42.19 -26.68
CA ASN A 987 -4.47 42.01 -26.09
C ASN A 987 -4.26 40.60 -25.52
N THR A 988 -3.39 39.80 -26.13
CA THR A 988 -2.81 38.55 -25.56
C THR A 988 -3.79 37.62 -24.81
N GLY A 989 -5.08 37.61 -25.16
CA GLY A 989 -6.11 36.80 -24.49
C GLY A 989 -6.84 37.43 -23.28
N THR A 990 -6.54 38.68 -22.89
CA THR A 990 -7.00 39.25 -21.58
C THR A 990 -8.01 40.40 -21.67
N THR A 991 -8.17 41.05 -22.83
CA THR A 991 -9.15 42.12 -23.00
C THR A 991 -9.93 41.96 -24.30
N TYR A 992 -11.25 42.11 -24.25
CA TYR A 992 -12.13 41.98 -25.41
C TYR A 992 -12.90 43.27 -25.73
N THR A 993 -13.46 43.33 -26.93
CA THR A 993 -14.34 44.42 -27.37
C THR A 993 -15.55 43.81 -28.10
N LEU A 994 -16.75 44.13 -27.63
CA LEU A 994 -17.99 43.68 -28.26
C LEU A 994 -18.14 44.23 -29.67
N LEU A 995 -18.50 43.34 -30.60
CA LEU A 995 -18.71 43.67 -32.00
C LEU A 995 -20.15 44.11 -32.23
N VAL A 996 -20.32 45.05 -33.16
CA VAL A 996 -21.63 45.52 -33.61
C VAL A 996 -21.64 45.55 -35.12
N ASP A 997 -22.81 45.28 -35.71
CA ASP A 997 -22.97 45.33 -37.16
C ASP A 997 -22.69 46.73 -37.71
N ASP A 998 -21.80 46.80 -38.70
CA ASP A 998 -21.44 48.00 -39.43
C ASP A 998 -21.27 47.75 -40.94
N ALA A 999 -20.44 48.55 -41.62
CA ALA A 999 -20.21 48.39 -43.06
C ALA A 999 -19.23 47.25 -43.41
N ILE A 1000 -18.44 46.78 -42.44
CA ILE A 1000 -17.42 45.75 -42.59
C ILE A 1000 -17.86 44.47 -41.86
N ILE A 1001 -18.44 44.60 -40.67
CA ILE A 1001 -18.88 43.50 -39.81
C ILE A 1001 -20.40 43.34 -39.93
N THR A 1002 -20.89 42.12 -40.16
CA THR A 1002 -22.32 41.80 -40.15
C THR A 1002 -22.59 40.45 -39.46
N GLY A 1003 -23.74 40.32 -38.79
CA GLY A 1003 -24.15 39.08 -38.11
C GLY A 1003 -23.69 38.97 -36.65
N ALA A 1004 -23.32 40.09 -36.02
CA ALA A 1004 -22.77 40.15 -34.65
C ALA A 1004 -23.74 39.69 -33.54
N THR A 1005 -25.01 39.41 -33.85
CA THR A 1005 -26.00 38.85 -32.92
C THR A 1005 -26.64 37.56 -33.46
N THR A 1006 -25.94 36.85 -34.34
CA THR A 1006 -26.44 35.62 -34.97
C THR A 1006 -25.40 34.51 -34.90
N ASN A 1007 -25.76 33.29 -35.30
CA ASN A 1007 -24.84 32.15 -35.33
C ASN A 1007 -23.74 32.25 -36.40
N GLN A 1008 -23.66 33.35 -37.17
CA GLN A 1008 -22.68 33.58 -38.21
C GLN A 1008 -22.20 35.03 -38.23
N LEU A 1009 -20.89 35.24 -38.10
CA LEU A 1009 -20.23 36.53 -38.26
C LEU A 1009 -19.54 36.62 -39.63
N THR A 1010 -19.74 37.71 -40.35
CA THR A 1010 -19.04 38.00 -41.62
C THR A 1010 -18.21 39.27 -41.51
N ILE A 1011 -16.94 39.18 -41.90
CA ILE A 1011 -16.00 40.31 -42.03
C ILE A 1011 -15.73 40.53 -43.52
N ALA A 1012 -16.22 41.64 -44.06
CA ALA A 1012 -16.19 41.90 -45.50
C ALA A 1012 -14.81 42.39 -45.98
N ALA A 1013 -14.37 41.89 -47.14
CA ALA A 1013 -13.17 42.30 -47.86
C ALA A 1013 -11.90 42.40 -46.97
N VAL A 1014 -11.50 41.26 -46.38
CA VAL A 1014 -10.36 41.20 -45.45
C VAL A 1014 -9.05 41.61 -46.12
N THR A 1015 -8.15 42.19 -45.33
CA THR A 1015 -6.82 42.62 -45.78
C THR A 1015 -5.72 41.81 -45.09
N THR A 1016 -4.50 41.86 -45.62
CA THR A 1016 -3.33 41.25 -44.96
C THR A 1016 -3.00 41.88 -43.60
N ALA A 1017 -3.60 43.02 -43.24
CA ALA A 1017 -3.50 43.59 -41.90
C ALA A 1017 -4.45 42.95 -40.89
N ASP A 1018 -5.44 42.17 -41.36
CA ASP A 1018 -6.40 41.46 -40.52
C ASP A 1018 -5.93 40.04 -40.14
N ASP A 1019 -4.81 39.59 -40.71
CA ASP A 1019 -4.18 38.30 -40.43
C ASP A 1019 -3.75 38.20 -38.96
N GLY A 1020 -4.18 37.13 -38.28
CA GLY A 1020 -3.90 36.87 -36.87
C GLY A 1020 -4.85 37.55 -35.86
N ARG A 1021 -5.89 38.26 -36.31
CA ARG A 1021 -6.94 38.78 -35.41
C ARG A 1021 -7.77 37.63 -34.83
N ILE A 1022 -8.13 37.71 -33.54
CA ILE A 1022 -8.86 36.66 -32.83
C ILE A 1022 -10.28 37.12 -32.53
N PHE A 1023 -11.24 36.30 -32.91
CA PHE A 1023 -12.67 36.54 -32.73
C PHE A 1023 -13.26 35.45 -31.85
N GLY A 1024 -14.20 35.84 -31.00
CA GLY A 1024 -14.96 34.92 -30.16
C GLY A 1024 -16.45 35.16 -30.23
N VAL A 1025 -17.21 34.13 -29.87
CA VAL A 1025 -18.66 34.18 -29.71
C VAL A 1025 -19.04 33.60 -28.37
N ARG A 1026 -19.90 34.31 -27.64
CA ARG A 1026 -20.63 33.79 -26.47
C ARG A 1026 -22.02 33.34 -26.91
N VAL A 1027 -22.45 32.20 -26.39
CA VAL A 1027 -23.75 31.59 -26.67
C VAL A 1027 -24.47 31.38 -25.35
N MET A 1028 -25.66 31.98 -25.20
CA MET A 1028 -26.43 31.97 -23.95
C MET A 1028 -27.94 31.86 -24.22
N GLY A 1029 -28.72 31.54 -23.19
CA GLY A 1029 -30.18 31.67 -23.21
C GLY A 1029 -30.63 33.14 -23.25
N ASP A 1030 -31.90 33.42 -23.55
CA ASP A 1030 -32.48 34.77 -23.40
C ASP A 1030 -33.02 35.05 -21.98
N ASP A 1031 -32.94 34.04 -21.12
CA ASP A 1031 -33.41 33.97 -19.74
C ASP A 1031 -32.38 33.38 -18.77
N ASN A 1032 -31.16 33.09 -19.26
CA ASN A 1032 -30.03 32.59 -18.49
C ASN A 1032 -28.79 33.50 -18.77
N LEU A 1033 -27.96 33.77 -17.76
CA LEU A 1033 -26.71 34.55 -17.84
C LEU A 1033 -25.48 33.69 -18.19
N CYS A 1034 -25.60 32.38 -18.06
CA CYS A 1034 -24.59 31.39 -18.38
C CYS A 1034 -24.30 31.37 -19.89
N TYR A 1035 -23.03 31.27 -20.24
CA TYR A 1035 -22.61 31.25 -21.64
C TYR A 1035 -21.44 30.32 -21.91
N GLU A 1036 -21.56 29.59 -23.01
CA GLU A 1036 -20.43 28.93 -23.63
C GLU A 1036 -19.72 29.88 -24.59
N GLU A 1037 -18.41 29.72 -24.69
CA GLU A 1037 -17.56 30.56 -25.51
C GLU A 1037 -16.74 29.75 -26.50
N SER A 1038 -16.60 30.26 -27.72
CA SER A 1038 -15.72 29.67 -28.72
C SER A 1038 -14.93 30.74 -29.44
N ILE A 1039 -13.63 30.51 -29.62
CA ILE A 1039 -12.68 31.46 -30.22
C ILE A 1039 -12.01 30.88 -31.48
N ALA A 1040 -11.70 31.73 -32.45
CA ALA A 1040 -10.97 31.36 -33.66
C ALA A 1040 -10.08 32.50 -34.18
N THR A 1041 -9.04 32.14 -34.94
CA THR A 1041 -8.08 33.08 -35.52
C THR A 1041 -8.38 33.31 -37.01
N LEU A 1042 -8.39 34.57 -37.43
CA LEU A 1042 -8.52 34.94 -38.84
C LEU A 1042 -7.17 34.78 -39.56
N ASN A 1043 -7.10 33.89 -40.56
CA ASN A 1043 -5.93 33.70 -41.40
C ASN A 1043 -6.14 34.28 -42.82
N VAL A 1044 -5.37 35.31 -43.19
CA VAL A 1044 -5.49 36.01 -44.48
C VAL A 1044 -4.22 35.86 -45.32
N THR A 1045 -4.36 35.34 -46.54
CA THR A 1045 -3.25 35.24 -47.51
C THR A 1045 -3.32 36.36 -48.54
N ALA A 1046 -2.17 36.95 -48.86
CA ALA A 1046 -2.04 37.96 -49.90
C ALA A 1046 -2.45 37.42 -51.28
N GLY A 1047 -3.26 38.19 -52.02
CA GLY A 1047 -3.66 37.83 -53.39
C GLY A 1047 -2.57 38.07 -54.44
N PRO A 1048 -2.65 37.41 -55.62
CA PRO A 1048 -1.74 37.70 -56.73
C PRO A 1048 -1.88 39.13 -57.25
N THR A 1049 -0.78 39.75 -57.69
CA THR A 1049 -0.78 41.09 -58.27
C THR A 1049 -1.04 41.05 -59.78
N ALA A 1050 -1.74 42.05 -60.34
CA ALA A 1050 -1.98 42.14 -61.78
C ALA A 1050 -0.68 42.29 -62.60
N ILE A 1051 -0.50 41.45 -63.61
CA ILE A 1051 0.66 41.43 -64.51
C ILE A 1051 0.24 41.89 -65.91
N THR A 1052 1.14 42.60 -66.61
CA THR A 1052 0.97 42.96 -68.03
C THR A 1052 2.09 42.31 -68.84
N PRO A 1053 1.80 41.54 -69.92
CA PRO A 1053 2.84 40.96 -70.75
C PRO A 1053 3.59 42.05 -71.51
N VAL A 1054 4.85 41.79 -71.89
CA VAL A 1054 5.68 42.75 -72.63
C VAL A 1054 6.21 42.10 -73.91
N ALA A 1055 5.99 42.73 -75.06
CA ALA A 1055 6.61 42.31 -76.32
C ALA A 1055 8.12 42.59 -76.29
N THR A 1056 8.94 41.57 -76.49
CA THR A 1056 10.42 41.70 -76.50
C THR A 1056 10.89 42.56 -77.68
N ALA A 1057 10.16 42.54 -78.80
CA ALA A 1057 10.32 43.46 -79.92
C ALA A 1057 8.94 43.93 -80.42
N ALA A 1058 8.70 45.25 -80.43
CA ALA A 1058 7.41 45.81 -80.86
C ALA A 1058 7.13 45.62 -82.37
N ASN A 1059 8.18 45.43 -83.18
CA ASN A 1059 8.08 45.27 -84.62
C ASN A 1059 9.10 44.23 -85.08
N ILE A 1060 8.65 43.25 -85.85
CA ILE A 1060 9.49 42.21 -86.46
C ILE A 1060 9.25 42.16 -87.98
N CYS A 1061 10.13 41.51 -88.73
CA CYS A 1061 9.92 41.24 -90.15
C CYS A 1061 9.07 39.97 -90.33
N GLU A 1062 8.31 39.90 -91.42
CA GLU A 1062 7.58 38.69 -91.82
C GLU A 1062 8.51 37.47 -91.88
N GLY A 1063 8.17 36.42 -91.11
CA GLY A 1063 8.95 35.20 -90.95
C GLY A 1063 9.87 35.15 -89.72
N GLU A 1064 9.95 36.22 -88.92
CA GLU A 1064 10.63 36.21 -87.61
C GLU A 1064 9.68 35.74 -86.48
N ASP A 1065 10.26 35.35 -85.34
CA ASP A 1065 9.53 34.88 -84.17
C ASP A 1065 8.99 36.07 -83.35
N ALA A 1066 7.76 35.98 -82.85
CA ALA A 1066 7.17 36.94 -81.93
C ALA A 1066 7.37 36.46 -80.49
N GLU A 1067 8.03 37.25 -79.65
CA GLU A 1067 8.32 36.89 -78.26
C GLU A 1067 7.67 37.84 -77.26
N PHE A 1068 7.06 37.26 -76.23
CA PHE A 1068 6.45 37.95 -75.10
C PHE A 1068 7.13 37.54 -73.81
N THR A 1069 7.58 38.51 -73.03
CA THR A 1069 8.11 38.28 -71.67
C THR A 1069 7.03 38.61 -70.66
N ILE A 1070 6.76 37.69 -69.74
CA ILE A 1070 5.89 37.87 -68.58
C ILE A 1070 6.79 37.99 -67.35
N THR A 1071 6.52 38.97 -66.49
CA THR A 1071 7.27 39.16 -65.24
C THR A 1071 6.29 39.35 -64.08
N GLY A 1072 6.37 38.50 -63.08
CA GLY A 1072 5.47 38.42 -61.94
C GLY A 1072 6.12 37.77 -60.72
N THR A 1073 5.32 37.20 -59.82
CA THR A 1073 5.84 36.50 -58.64
C THR A 1073 6.33 35.11 -59.04
N PRO A 1074 7.51 34.66 -58.57
CA PRO A 1074 7.97 33.29 -58.81
C PRO A 1074 6.92 32.26 -58.39
N GLY A 1075 6.63 31.29 -59.27
CA GLY A 1075 5.66 30.23 -59.01
C GLY A 1075 4.20 30.56 -59.31
N ASP A 1076 3.84 31.81 -59.63
CA ASP A 1076 2.49 32.15 -60.07
C ASP A 1076 2.13 31.42 -61.38
N ILE A 1077 0.87 30.98 -61.49
CA ILE A 1077 0.32 30.36 -62.71
C ILE A 1077 -0.46 31.41 -63.48
N ILE A 1078 0.01 31.71 -64.69
CA ILE A 1078 -0.55 32.74 -65.58
C ILE A 1078 -1.36 32.07 -66.66
N THR A 1079 -2.63 32.41 -66.79
CA THR A 1079 -3.49 31.93 -67.87
C THR A 1079 -3.66 33.02 -68.94
N TYR A 1080 -3.31 32.70 -70.19
CA TYR A 1080 -3.29 33.64 -71.31
C TYR A 1080 -3.85 33.03 -72.60
N SER A 1081 -4.10 33.86 -73.62
CA SER A 1081 -4.46 33.45 -74.97
C SER A 1081 -3.70 34.27 -76.02
N LEU A 1082 -3.55 33.73 -77.23
CA LEU A 1082 -2.98 34.43 -78.39
C LEU A 1082 -4.09 34.72 -79.41
N ASP A 1083 -4.14 35.94 -79.93
CA ASP A 1083 -5.06 36.45 -80.96
C ASP A 1083 -6.55 36.19 -80.71
N GLY A 1084 -6.98 36.23 -79.45
CA GLY A 1084 -8.38 35.96 -79.07
C GLY A 1084 -8.77 34.49 -79.24
N GLY A 1085 -7.81 33.56 -79.20
CA GLY A 1085 -8.03 32.12 -79.23
C GLY A 1085 -8.97 31.66 -78.11
N THR A 1086 -9.89 30.75 -78.41
CA THR A 1086 -10.93 30.32 -77.46
C THR A 1086 -10.47 29.29 -76.43
N THR A 1087 -9.19 28.89 -76.46
CA THR A 1087 -8.62 27.89 -75.54
C THR A 1087 -7.50 28.56 -74.75
N PRO A 1088 -7.71 28.84 -73.45
CA PRO A 1088 -6.68 29.45 -72.61
C PRO A 1088 -5.50 28.48 -72.42
N VAL A 1089 -4.29 29.03 -72.37
CA VAL A 1089 -3.04 28.32 -72.10
C VAL A 1089 -2.49 28.85 -70.78
N SER A 1090 -2.00 27.96 -69.92
CA SER A 1090 -1.41 28.35 -68.63
C SER A 1090 0.09 28.09 -68.62
N VAL A 1091 0.84 28.98 -67.97
CA VAL A 1091 2.27 28.83 -67.75
C VAL A 1091 2.63 29.22 -66.32
N THR A 1092 3.56 28.49 -65.70
CA THR A 1092 4.08 28.80 -64.37
C THR A 1092 5.33 29.64 -64.51
N LEU A 1093 5.40 30.78 -63.80
CA LEU A 1093 6.60 31.61 -63.80
C LEU A 1093 7.74 30.90 -63.07
N ASP A 1094 8.95 30.99 -63.63
CA ASP A 1094 10.13 30.34 -63.07
C ASP A 1094 10.52 30.90 -61.69
N ALA A 1095 11.59 30.35 -61.09
CA ALA A 1095 12.09 30.79 -59.78
C ALA A 1095 12.55 32.26 -59.75
N THR A 1096 12.72 32.90 -60.92
CA THR A 1096 13.02 34.34 -61.05
C THR A 1096 11.79 35.19 -61.30
N GLY A 1097 10.60 34.58 -61.45
CA GLY A 1097 9.34 35.25 -61.72
C GLY A 1097 9.20 35.67 -63.18
N ILE A 1098 9.96 35.06 -64.10
CA ILE A 1098 9.99 35.44 -65.51
C ILE A 1098 9.68 34.23 -66.37
N GLU A 1099 8.91 34.43 -67.44
CA GLU A 1099 8.72 33.42 -68.48
C GLU A 1099 8.68 34.10 -69.85
N THR A 1100 9.18 33.43 -70.89
CA THR A 1100 9.15 33.93 -72.28
C THR A 1100 8.33 32.99 -73.16
N ILE A 1101 7.30 33.54 -73.79
CA ILE A 1101 6.44 32.84 -74.73
C ILE A 1101 6.81 33.27 -76.15
N THR A 1102 7.17 32.28 -76.98
CA THR A 1102 7.64 32.50 -78.36
C THR A 1102 6.66 31.87 -79.35
N GLU A 1103 6.13 32.67 -80.26
CA GLU A 1103 5.37 32.21 -81.43
C GLU A 1103 6.28 32.28 -82.67
N THR A 1104 6.57 31.14 -83.30
CA THR A 1104 7.63 31.06 -84.32
C THR A 1104 7.16 31.40 -85.73
N SER A 1105 8.02 32.03 -86.53
CA SER A 1105 7.84 32.26 -87.98
C SER A 1105 6.53 32.96 -88.34
N THR A 1106 6.23 34.06 -87.64
CA THR A 1106 4.96 34.77 -87.74
C THR A 1106 4.83 35.56 -89.05
N THR A 1107 3.62 35.57 -89.62
CA THR A 1107 3.31 36.27 -90.88
C THR A 1107 2.24 37.35 -90.75
N ALA A 1108 1.71 37.53 -89.53
CA ALA A 1108 0.72 38.53 -89.16
C ALA A 1108 0.95 38.95 -87.70
N ASP A 1109 0.44 40.12 -87.31
CA ASP A 1109 0.51 40.63 -85.94
C ASP A 1109 -0.02 39.60 -84.94
N ILE A 1110 0.70 39.40 -83.83
CA ILE A 1110 0.31 38.50 -82.74
C ILE A 1110 0.02 39.32 -81.49
N THR A 1111 -1.11 39.09 -80.83
CA THR A 1111 -1.52 39.71 -79.57
C THR A 1111 -1.64 38.65 -78.47
N MET A 1112 -0.95 38.84 -77.36
CA MET A 1112 -1.13 38.05 -76.13
C MET A 1112 -2.06 38.77 -75.17
N GLU A 1113 -3.04 38.04 -74.60
CA GLU A 1113 -3.95 38.53 -73.57
C GLU A 1113 -3.90 37.63 -72.31
N ILE A 1114 -3.67 38.19 -71.12
CA ILE A 1114 -3.69 37.47 -69.84
C ILE A 1114 -5.07 37.59 -69.20
N SER A 1115 -5.70 36.45 -68.86
CA SER A 1115 -7.05 36.38 -68.30
C SER A 1115 -7.11 36.16 -66.79
N SER A 1116 -6.17 35.41 -66.21
CA SER A 1116 -6.11 35.17 -64.76
C SER A 1116 -4.70 34.85 -64.27
N ILE A 1117 -4.49 35.08 -62.98
CA ILE A 1117 -3.24 34.83 -62.24
C ILE A 1117 -3.61 34.05 -60.98
N GLU A 1118 -2.97 32.91 -60.75
CA GLU A 1118 -3.17 32.07 -59.56
C GLU A 1118 -1.87 32.01 -58.74
N SER A 1119 -1.98 32.26 -57.43
CA SER A 1119 -0.89 32.17 -56.46
C SER A 1119 -1.37 31.37 -55.25
N GLY A 1120 -0.84 30.15 -55.08
CA GLY A 1120 -1.36 29.20 -54.10
C GLY A 1120 -2.82 28.84 -54.38
N THR A 1121 -3.72 29.12 -53.43
CA THR A 1121 -5.18 28.94 -53.57
C THR A 1121 -5.90 30.20 -54.05
N CYS A 1122 -5.21 31.35 -54.15
CA CYS A 1122 -5.81 32.63 -54.51
C CYS A 1122 -5.76 32.88 -56.02
N ILE A 1123 -6.90 33.28 -56.60
CA ILE A 1123 -7.05 33.51 -58.05
C ILE A 1123 -7.50 34.95 -58.32
N LEU A 1124 -6.69 35.72 -59.03
CA LEU A 1124 -7.05 37.02 -59.57
C LEU A 1124 -7.53 36.89 -61.02
N ASN A 1125 -8.81 37.19 -61.28
CA ASN A 1125 -9.36 37.28 -62.63
C ASN A 1125 -9.24 38.71 -63.17
N LEU A 1126 -8.61 38.91 -64.32
CA LEU A 1126 -8.37 40.24 -64.89
C LEU A 1126 -9.53 40.68 -65.78
N VAL A 1127 -10.24 41.74 -65.37
CA VAL A 1127 -11.32 42.37 -66.15
C VAL A 1127 -11.15 43.90 -66.13
N PRO A 1128 -10.72 44.55 -67.24
CA PRO A 1128 -10.36 43.97 -68.53
C PRO A 1128 -9.03 43.18 -68.48
N VAL A 1129 -8.86 42.24 -69.41
CA VAL A 1129 -7.59 41.51 -69.61
C VAL A 1129 -6.44 42.47 -69.95
N THR A 1130 -5.22 42.11 -69.58
CA THR A 1130 -4.01 42.85 -69.96
C THR A 1130 -3.41 42.24 -71.22
N SER A 1131 -2.85 43.05 -72.12
CA SER A 1131 -2.37 42.54 -73.41
C SER A 1131 -1.15 43.26 -73.97
N ALA A 1132 -0.45 42.57 -74.87
CA ALA A 1132 0.66 43.12 -75.65
C ALA A 1132 0.61 42.57 -77.09
N THR A 1133 1.03 43.39 -78.06
CA THR A 1133 1.01 43.03 -79.49
C THR A 1133 2.40 43.19 -80.10
N VAL A 1134 2.81 42.20 -80.89
CA VAL A 1134 3.99 42.26 -81.77
C VAL A 1134 3.49 42.49 -83.20
N THR A 1135 3.94 43.57 -83.85
CA THR A 1135 3.54 43.93 -85.23
C THR A 1135 4.50 43.34 -86.27
N VAL A 1136 3.97 42.66 -87.29
CA VAL A 1136 4.75 42.01 -88.35
C VAL A 1136 4.78 42.87 -89.61
N ASN A 1137 5.96 43.33 -90.00
CA ASN A 1137 6.16 44.17 -91.18
C ASN A 1137 6.47 43.31 -92.42
N THR A 1138 5.69 43.50 -93.49
CA THR A 1138 5.88 42.80 -94.77
C THR A 1138 7.21 43.14 -95.45
N ILE A 1139 7.82 42.16 -96.14
CA ILE A 1139 9.11 42.34 -96.83
C ILE A 1139 8.94 43.27 -98.06
N PRO A 1140 9.73 44.35 -98.20
CA PRO A 1140 9.64 45.25 -99.35
C PRO A 1140 9.99 44.56 -100.69
N THR A 1141 9.17 44.75 -101.72
CA THR A 1141 9.42 44.24 -103.09
C THR A 1141 10.06 45.32 -103.99
N LEU A 1142 11.05 44.94 -104.81
CA LEU A 1142 11.91 45.82 -105.61
C LEU A 1142 11.56 45.70 -107.12
N ASP A 1143 11.13 46.79 -107.78
CA ASP A 1143 10.86 46.85 -109.24
C ASP A 1143 11.90 47.72 -109.99
N PRO A 1144 12.62 47.22 -111.04
CA PRO A 1144 13.75 47.93 -111.68
C PRO A 1144 13.45 48.58 -113.05
N ALA A 1145 13.67 49.90 -113.20
CA ALA A 1145 14.27 50.64 -114.37
C ALA A 1145 13.86 52.15 -114.43
N THR A 1146 14.62 53.12 -113.88
CA THR A 1146 15.80 53.88 -114.40
C THR A 1146 15.57 55.21 -115.17
N THR A 1147 15.73 56.32 -114.42
CA THR A 1147 16.42 57.62 -114.68
C THR A 1147 16.49 58.31 -116.06
N ALA A 1148 15.77 59.45 -116.20
CA ALA A 1148 16.17 60.73 -116.85
C ALA A 1148 15.25 61.90 -116.39
N THR A 1149 15.81 63.09 -116.14
CA THR A 1149 15.25 64.22 -115.35
C THR A 1149 14.59 65.38 -116.13
N CYS A 1150 13.59 66.05 -115.52
CA CYS A 1150 13.16 67.45 -115.81
C CYS A 1150 12.49 68.15 -114.59
N SER A 1151 12.97 69.38 -114.28
CA SER A 1151 12.41 70.54 -113.52
C SER A 1151 11.91 70.41 -112.06
N ALA A 1152 12.43 71.28 -111.17
CA ALA A 1152 12.28 71.28 -109.71
C ALA A 1152 11.77 72.62 -109.12
N ASP A 1153 11.41 72.56 -107.82
CA ASP A 1153 11.24 73.62 -106.82
C ASP A 1153 9.89 74.39 -106.75
N LEU A 1154 9.26 74.54 -105.58
CA LEU A 1154 9.69 74.36 -104.17
C LEU A 1154 8.54 73.86 -103.29
#